data_AF-A0A1G5FP14-F1
#
_entry.id   AF-A0A1G5FP14-F1
#
_cell.length_a   1.000
_cell.length_b   1.000
_cell.length_c   1.000
_cell.angle_alpha   90.00
_cell.angle_beta   90.00
_cell.angle_gamma   90.00
#
_symmetry.space_group_name_H-M   'P 1'
#
loop_
_entity.id
_entity.type
_entity.pdbx_description
1 polymer ?
#
loop_
_entity_poly.entity_id
_entity_poly.type
_entity_poly.pdbx_seq_one_letter_code
_entity_poly.pdbx_strand_id
1 'polypeptide(L)'
;MNNNKKYTFWELCNNYNKIEIPIIQRDYAQGRNTAEVKKLREKFVNGYLIDALISNNPVELDFVYGSILSESNGDNKNKNFIPLDGQQRLTTLFLLHYFVAVKETRLSEVKSVLKKFTYETRPSAHDFCKRLLEFDHIDNLANIKREIEDSQWFNAEWKNDPTIEGMLNMLETFSTNSEFLHKENVLLDKLLQAENNLITFYFTDLDEFGLTENLYIRMNARGKKLTDFENFKSEFFKIIRYNSQLLEDFKNKIEYNWVENLWDYRQSNAFVIDEPFMIYLNFITEMLYFKSAEFRAKSYEDDFLDFKVLKEVYSVEENLKTLIFALDYINNLKSFDSPIIWNSESQKDVLGKLLKGSRLDITELFVLFMSIQFSYLDQPSEHLNDFIRVVRNLISNTNDNSRREWPRLIESLESLISNENVYVVLSSSSEQVRLIGFDVDQRKEEVFKAAQILTHPNFKALIFKLEDNKNFKGNITNILKTPFTNNEDDFERLNLDLITYNDESINFLEQIFEGYKVISKDNFKKIWGDLLITDLYYQTNYSRLLFEEYYEDFPSVLLFAKHFTESNISLDKYIVANQVNFVKMLTEKNEDFSTIRQVNEQLYLYYIIHRNVYNESYKSFFKNDNYNFGWLKKETGFKSYFKEGISECEYFSNVNPIFQVYNHQFRYNLGINKNNTLNIETVVSGKIRDPFEKIKDWAIEN
;
A
#
# COMPACT_ATOMS: atom_id res chain seq x y z
N MET A 1 -39.68 -32.17 -19.60
CA MET A 1 -40.99 -31.49 -19.61
C MET A 1 -41.28 -31.10 -18.17
N ASN A 2 -40.89 -29.89 -17.76
CA ASN A 2 -41.12 -29.43 -16.39
C ASN A 2 -42.32 -28.47 -16.40
N ASN A 3 -43.29 -28.72 -15.53
CA ASN A 3 -44.54 -27.97 -15.40
C ASN A 3 -44.27 -26.53 -14.94
N ASN A 4 -44.10 -25.59 -15.87
CA ASN A 4 -44.21 -24.17 -15.54
C ASN A 4 -45.69 -23.87 -15.24
N LYS A 5 -46.04 -23.84 -13.96
CA LYS A 5 -47.41 -23.57 -13.52
C LYS A 5 -47.72 -22.08 -13.73
N LYS A 6 -48.85 -21.79 -14.39
CA LYS A 6 -49.36 -20.43 -14.57
C LYS A 6 -50.06 -19.96 -13.30
N TYR A 7 -49.85 -18.70 -12.95
CA TYR A 7 -50.48 -18.04 -11.81
C TYR A 7 -51.08 -16.71 -12.26
N THR A 8 -52.22 -16.37 -11.66
CA THR A 8 -52.68 -14.98 -11.57
C THR A 8 -52.04 -14.28 -10.37
N PHE A 9 -52.06 -12.94 -10.36
CA PHE A 9 -51.60 -12.18 -9.20
C PHE A 9 -52.42 -12.52 -7.93
N TRP A 10 -53.74 -12.68 -8.08
CA TRP A 10 -54.63 -13.02 -6.98
C TRP A 10 -54.30 -14.39 -6.37
N GLU A 11 -54.07 -15.42 -7.19
CA GLU A 11 -53.62 -16.74 -6.71
C GLU A 11 -52.27 -16.65 -6.01
N LEU A 12 -51.32 -15.87 -6.55
CA LEU A 12 -50.01 -15.68 -5.93
C LEU A 12 -50.15 -15.09 -4.52
N CYS A 13 -50.89 -13.99 -4.36
CA CYS A 13 -51.10 -13.38 -3.04
C CYS A 13 -51.86 -14.30 -2.05
N ASN A 14 -52.71 -15.20 -2.54
CA ASN A 14 -53.41 -16.16 -1.67
C ASN A 14 -52.53 -17.33 -1.22
N ASN A 15 -51.57 -17.75 -2.06
CA ASN A 15 -50.69 -18.89 -1.76
C ASN A 15 -49.52 -18.56 -0.82
N TYR A 16 -49.20 -17.27 -0.65
CA TYR A 16 -48.12 -16.81 0.23
C TYR A 16 -48.64 -15.92 1.36
N ASN A 17 -47.95 -15.91 2.50
CA ASN A 17 -48.25 -15.02 3.63
C ASN A 17 -47.82 -13.59 3.33
N LYS A 18 -46.69 -13.45 2.63
CA LYS A 18 -46.08 -12.17 2.26
C LYS A 18 -45.38 -12.32 0.90
N ILE A 19 -45.50 -11.31 0.05
CA ILE A 19 -44.71 -11.14 -1.18
C ILE A 19 -43.86 -9.90 -0.97
N GLU A 20 -42.55 -10.11 -0.84
CA GLU A 20 -41.64 -9.09 -0.35
C GLU A 20 -40.65 -8.69 -1.44
N ILE A 21 -40.77 -7.46 -1.93
CA ILE A 21 -39.85 -6.88 -2.90
C ILE A 21 -38.51 -6.54 -2.20
N PRO A 22 -37.38 -7.24 -2.47
CA PRO A 22 -36.10 -7.03 -1.80
C PRO A 22 -35.42 -5.68 -2.08
N ILE A 23 -34.41 -5.37 -1.24
CA ILE A 23 -33.61 -4.14 -1.22
C ILE A 23 -32.92 -3.83 -2.56
N ILE A 24 -32.29 -4.85 -3.16
CA ILE A 24 -31.43 -4.71 -4.34
C ILE A 24 -32.33 -4.79 -5.59
N GLN A 25 -33.33 -3.91 -5.66
CA GLN A 25 -34.18 -3.76 -6.81
C GLN A 25 -34.07 -2.37 -7.41
N ARG A 26 -34.15 -2.34 -8.74
CA ARG A 26 -34.22 -1.09 -9.49
C ARG A 26 -35.54 -0.38 -9.16
N ASP A 27 -35.55 0.94 -9.33
CA ASP A 27 -36.80 1.70 -9.30
C ASP A 27 -37.86 1.12 -10.23
N TYR A 28 -39.13 1.42 -9.98
CA TYR A 28 -40.25 1.01 -10.84
C TYR A 28 -40.17 1.66 -12.25
N ALA A 29 -39.36 1.06 -13.11
CA ALA A 29 -38.98 1.55 -14.43
C ALA A 29 -40.15 1.55 -15.43
N GLN A 30 -41.11 0.63 -15.32
CA GLN A 30 -42.30 0.62 -16.20
C GLN A 30 -43.16 1.89 -16.03
N GLY A 31 -43.07 2.55 -14.86
CA GLY A 31 -43.78 3.78 -14.56
C GLY A 31 -43.06 5.09 -14.94
N ARG A 32 -41.82 5.05 -15.46
CA ARG A 32 -41.06 6.29 -15.75
C ARG A 32 -41.75 7.17 -16.79
N ASN A 33 -41.55 8.48 -16.69
CA ASN A 33 -42.18 9.47 -17.57
C ASN A 33 -41.34 9.84 -18.81
N THR A 34 -40.34 9.03 -19.17
CA THR A 34 -39.57 9.25 -20.42
C THR A 34 -40.44 8.94 -21.63
N ALA A 35 -40.23 9.64 -22.75
CA ALA A 35 -41.08 9.52 -23.95
C ALA A 35 -41.16 8.08 -24.50
N GLU A 36 -40.07 7.33 -24.42
CA GLU A 36 -40.01 5.93 -24.86
C GLU A 36 -40.79 5.00 -23.92
N VAL A 37 -40.57 5.12 -22.61
CA VAL A 37 -41.25 4.29 -21.61
C VAL A 37 -42.74 4.60 -21.59
N LYS A 38 -43.13 5.87 -21.71
CA LYS A 38 -44.54 6.28 -21.79
C LYS A 38 -45.26 5.57 -22.94
N LYS A 39 -44.69 5.57 -24.15
CA LYS A 39 -45.26 4.86 -25.32
C LYS A 39 -45.37 3.35 -25.07
N LEU A 40 -44.35 2.73 -24.48
CA LEU A 40 -44.36 1.30 -24.17
C LEU A 40 -45.41 0.97 -23.09
N ARG A 41 -45.52 1.79 -22.05
CA ARG A 41 -46.50 1.67 -20.98
C ARG A 41 -47.92 1.81 -21.53
N GLU A 42 -48.20 2.84 -22.30
CA GLU A 42 -49.52 3.04 -22.92
C GLU A 42 -49.89 1.87 -23.83
N LYS A 43 -48.95 1.37 -24.65
CA LYS A 43 -49.17 0.18 -25.48
C LYS A 43 -49.42 -1.07 -24.65
N PHE A 44 -48.67 -1.29 -23.57
CA PHE A 44 -48.80 -2.44 -22.69
C PHE A 44 -50.13 -2.42 -21.92
N VAL A 45 -50.44 -1.29 -21.28
CA VAL A 45 -51.66 -1.10 -20.48
C VAL A 45 -52.90 -1.17 -21.35
N ASN A 46 -52.97 -0.35 -22.40
CA ASN A 46 -54.18 -0.27 -23.23
C ASN A 46 -54.31 -1.49 -24.16
N GLY A 47 -53.21 -1.92 -24.78
CA GLY A 47 -53.23 -2.97 -25.80
C GLY A 47 -53.20 -4.40 -25.27
N TYR A 48 -52.90 -4.61 -23.99
CA TYR A 48 -52.84 -5.96 -23.41
C TYR A 48 -53.64 -6.08 -22.11
N LEU A 49 -53.33 -5.28 -21.08
CA LEU A 49 -53.97 -5.47 -19.76
C LEU A 49 -55.46 -5.09 -19.76
N ILE A 50 -55.79 -3.91 -20.31
CA ILE A 50 -57.16 -3.41 -20.36
C ILE A 50 -57.98 -4.21 -21.38
N ASP A 51 -57.43 -4.47 -22.58
CA ASP A 51 -58.10 -5.31 -23.58
C ASP A 51 -58.42 -6.70 -23.03
N ALA A 52 -57.51 -7.31 -22.26
CA ALA A 52 -57.77 -8.60 -21.63
C ALA A 52 -58.99 -8.59 -20.71
N LEU A 53 -59.18 -7.51 -19.94
CA LEU A 53 -60.29 -7.38 -19.00
C LEU A 53 -61.61 -7.00 -19.68
N ILE A 54 -61.57 -6.16 -20.72
CA ILE A 54 -62.76 -5.66 -21.40
C ILE A 54 -63.26 -6.65 -22.44
N SER A 55 -62.35 -7.16 -23.28
CA SER A 55 -62.62 -8.04 -24.42
C SER A 55 -62.57 -9.52 -24.07
N ASN A 56 -62.22 -9.88 -22.82
CA ASN A 56 -61.99 -11.26 -22.37
C ASN A 56 -60.94 -12.00 -23.21
N ASN A 57 -59.89 -11.29 -23.64
CA ASN A 57 -58.76 -11.86 -24.38
C ASN A 57 -57.62 -12.20 -23.40
N PRO A 58 -57.40 -13.47 -23.02
CA PRO A 58 -56.37 -13.79 -22.03
C PRO A 58 -54.98 -13.33 -22.48
N VAL A 59 -54.26 -12.65 -21.58
CA VAL A 59 -52.87 -12.26 -21.76
C VAL A 59 -51.97 -13.11 -20.88
N GLU A 60 -50.94 -13.65 -21.51
CA GLU A 60 -49.86 -14.35 -20.86
C GLU A 60 -48.67 -13.41 -20.72
N LEU A 61 -48.43 -12.96 -19.50
CA LEU A 61 -47.24 -12.23 -19.11
C LEU A 61 -46.07 -13.21 -18.92
N ASP A 62 -44.87 -12.65 -19.00
CA ASP A 62 -43.61 -13.39 -18.89
C ASP A 62 -43.31 -13.87 -17.45
N PHE A 63 -42.19 -14.56 -17.23
CA PHE A 63 -41.86 -15.27 -15.98
C PHE A 63 -41.75 -14.41 -14.71
N VAL A 64 -42.34 -14.87 -13.61
CA VAL A 64 -42.09 -14.41 -12.23
C VAL A 64 -41.44 -15.55 -11.46
N TYR A 65 -40.26 -15.32 -10.91
CA TYR A 65 -39.55 -16.34 -10.13
C TYR A 65 -38.78 -15.72 -8.98
N GLY A 66 -38.53 -16.52 -7.94
CA GLY A 66 -37.91 -16.05 -6.70
C GLY A 66 -37.77 -17.18 -5.68
N SER A 67 -37.29 -16.83 -4.49
CA SER A 67 -37.12 -17.76 -3.38
C SER A 67 -38.33 -17.77 -2.45
N ILE A 68 -38.58 -18.92 -1.80
CA ILE A 68 -39.66 -19.10 -0.83
C ILE A 68 -39.06 -19.35 0.55
N LEU A 69 -39.07 -18.32 1.39
CA LEU A 69 -38.67 -18.46 2.79
C LEU A 69 -39.81 -19.09 3.59
N SER A 70 -39.54 -20.23 4.20
CA SER A 70 -40.48 -20.90 5.11
C SER A 70 -40.04 -20.70 6.57
N GLU A 71 -40.80 -19.93 7.33
CA GLU A 71 -40.60 -19.77 8.77
C GLU A 71 -41.56 -20.70 9.53
N SER A 72 -41.01 -21.49 10.46
CA SER A 72 -41.78 -22.39 11.31
C SER A 72 -41.83 -21.86 12.74
N ASN A 73 -42.96 -21.23 13.11
CA ASN A 73 -43.23 -20.82 14.49
C ASN A 73 -44.30 -21.74 15.07
N GLY A 74 -43.89 -22.92 15.57
CA GLY A 74 -44.80 -23.94 16.08
C GLY A 74 -45.64 -24.61 14.98
N ASP A 75 -46.95 -24.74 15.19
CA ASP A 75 -47.89 -25.43 14.27
C ASP A 75 -48.24 -24.64 12.99
N ASN A 76 -47.83 -23.38 12.87
CA ASN A 76 -48.07 -22.56 11.68
C ASN A 76 -46.80 -22.43 10.82
N LYS A 77 -46.87 -22.93 9.58
CA LYS A 77 -45.84 -22.69 8.54
C LYS A 77 -46.20 -21.43 7.77
N ASN A 78 -45.41 -20.37 7.93
CA ASN A 78 -45.54 -19.17 7.12
C ASN A 78 -44.61 -19.26 5.90
N LYS A 79 -45.12 -19.01 4.71
CA LYS A 79 -44.36 -18.97 3.45
C LYS A 79 -44.31 -17.54 2.93
N ASN A 80 -43.13 -16.96 2.87
CA ASN A 80 -42.87 -15.65 2.30
C ASN A 80 -42.19 -15.81 0.94
N PHE A 81 -42.70 -15.15 -0.08
CA PHE A 81 -42.13 -15.17 -1.43
C PHE A 81 -41.32 -13.90 -1.67
N ILE A 82 -40.04 -14.06 -2.03
CA ILE A 82 -39.13 -12.97 -2.38
C ILE A 82 -38.88 -13.04 -3.89
N PRO A 83 -39.59 -12.25 -4.71
CA PRO A 83 -39.37 -12.26 -6.16
C PRO A 83 -37.98 -11.74 -6.51
N LEU A 84 -37.23 -12.55 -7.24
CA LEU A 84 -35.92 -12.22 -7.78
C LEU A 84 -36.03 -11.60 -9.19
N ASP A 85 -37.11 -11.89 -9.92
CA ASP A 85 -37.51 -11.22 -11.16
C ASP A 85 -39.04 -11.13 -11.27
N GLY A 86 -39.51 -10.21 -12.10
CA GLY A 86 -40.92 -9.94 -12.36
C GLY A 86 -41.56 -8.93 -11.41
N GLN A 87 -40.76 -8.20 -10.66
CA GLN A 87 -41.24 -7.29 -9.62
C GLN A 87 -41.95 -6.08 -10.20
N GLN A 88 -41.51 -5.61 -11.37
CA GLN A 88 -42.21 -4.58 -12.14
C GLN A 88 -43.61 -5.05 -12.56
N ARG A 89 -43.75 -6.33 -12.97
CA ARG A 89 -45.04 -6.91 -13.34
C ARG A 89 -45.94 -7.03 -12.12
N LEU A 90 -45.43 -7.56 -11.01
CA LEU A 90 -46.17 -7.67 -9.75
C LEU A 90 -46.62 -6.31 -9.23
N THR A 91 -45.76 -5.28 -9.31
CA THR A 91 -46.11 -3.90 -8.95
C THR A 91 -47.24 -3.35 -9.83
N THR A 92 -47.15 -3.56 -11.14
CA THR A 92 -48.21 -3.14 -12.08
C THR A 92 -49.54 -3.84 -11.79
N LEU A 93 -49.51 -5.15 -11.51
CA LEU A 93 -50.70 -5.93 -11.18
C LEU A 93 -51.29 -5.51 -9.83
N PHE A 94 -50.46 -5.24 -8.82
CA PHE A 94 -50.89 -4.66 -7.55
C PHE A 94 -51.66 -3.35 -7.76
N LEU A 95 -51.10 -2.42 -8.55
CA LEU A 95 -51.75 -1.14 -8.86
C LEU A 95 -53.03 -1.31 -9.67
N LEU A 96 -53.09 -2.29 -10.59
CA LEU A 96 -54.28 -2.61 -11.37
C LEU A 96 -55.43 -3.09 -10.45
N HIS A 97 -55.14 -3.98 -9.51
CA HIS A 97 -56.14 -4.48 -8.55
C HIS A 97 -56.62 -3.36 -7.63
N TYR A 98 -55.72 -2.51 -7.14
CA TYR A 98 -56.08 -1.34 -6.36
C TYR A 98 -56.99 -0.39 -7.15
N PHE A 99 -56.60 -0.02 -8.38
CA PHE A 99 -57.36 0.91 -9.21
C PHE A 99 -58.78 0.40 -9.49
N VAL A 100 -58.92 -0.86 -9.88
CA VAL A 100 -60.23 -1.47 -10.16
C VAL A 100 -61.07 -1.56 -8.88
N ALA A 101 -60.47 -1.93 -7.75
CA ALA A 101 -61.20 -2.03 -6.49
C ALA A 101 -61.70 -0.67 -5.97
N VAL A 102 -60.93 0.40 -6.15
CA VAL A 102 -61.37 1.77 -5.84
C VAL A 102 -62.46 2.23 -6.81
N LYS A 103 -62.29 1.98 -8.11
CA LYS A 103 -63.29 2.30 -9.15
C LYS A 103 -64.67 1.68 -8.83
N GLU A 104 -64.66 0.44 -8.37
CA GLU A 104 -65.89 -0.31 -8.06
C GLU A 104 -66.34 -0.14 -6.60
N THR A 105 -65.68 0.71 -5.81
CA THR A 105 -65.97 0.94 -4.37
C THR A 105 -65.89 -0.32 -3.49
N ARG A 106 -65.00 -1.25 -3.85
CA ARG A 106 -64.83 -2.58 -3.25
C ARG A 106 -63.43 -2.83 -2.70
N LEU A 107 -62.66 -1.78 -2.39
CA LEU A 107 -61.29 -1.92 -1.85
C LEU A 107 -61.25 -2.76 -0.57
N SER A 108 -62.27 -2.67 0.29
CA SER A 108 -62.38 -3.46 1.52
C SER A 108 -62.32 -4.97 1.29
N GLU A 109 -62.77 -5.47 0.14
CA GLU A 109 -62.78 -6.90 -0.18
C GLU A 109 -61.39 -7.45 -0.48
N VAL A 110 -60.51 -6.63 -1.05
CA VAL A 110 -59.17 -7.05 -1.51
C VAL A 110 -58.05 -6.57 -0.60
N LYS A 111 -58.32 -5.60 0.28
CA LYS A 111 -57.31 -4.93 1.13
C LYS A 111 -56.46 -5.90 1.95
N SER A 112 -57.05 -6.94 2.53
CA SER A 112 -56.30 -7.93 3.34
C SER A 112 -55.33 -8.76 2.49
N VAL A 113 -55.67 -9.04 1.24
CA VAL A 113 -54.84 -9.81 0.29
C VAL A 113 -53.76 -8.91 -0.31
N LEU A 114 -54.10 -7.68 -0.72
CA LEU A 114 -53.15 -6.72 -1.27
C LEU A 114 -52.08 -6.29 -0.25
N LYS A 115 -52.42 -6.23 1.05
CA LYS A 115 -51.46 -5.95 2.14
C LYS A 115 -50.31 -6.95 2.23
N LYS A 116 -50.44 -8.13 1.62
CA LYS A 116 -49.36 -9.12 1.56
C LYS A 116 -48.25 -8.72 0.59
N PHE A 117 -48.53 -7.87 -0.39
CA PHE A 117 -47.53 -7.32 -1.31
C PHE A 117 -46.86 -6.10 -0.68
N THR A 118 -45.55 -6.15 -0.45
CA THR A 118 -44.82 -5.10 0.28
C THR A 118 -43.39 -4.90 -0.23
N TYR A 119 -42.86 -3.70 -0.03
CA TYR A 119 -41.43 -3.38 -0.16
C TYR A 119 -40.80 -3.45 1.23
N GLU A 120 -39.69 -4.17 1.43
CA GLU A 120 -39.15 -4.36 2.80
C GLU A 120 -38.32 -3.17 3.29
N THR A 121 -37.34 -2.75 2.49
CA THR A 121 -36.29 -1.84 2.96
C THR A 121 -36.18 -0.57 2.12
N ARG A 122 -37.25 -0.23 1.40
CA ARG A 122 -37.44 1.08 0.78
C ARG A 122 -38.55 1.80 1.55
N PRO A 123 -38.24 2.47 2.68
CA PRO A 123 -39.24 2.98 3.61
C PRO A 123 -40.32 3.82 2.93
N SER A 124 -39.92 4.69 1.99
CA SER A 124 -40.84 5.53 1.22
C SER A 124 -41.88 4.71 0.44
N ALA A 125 -41.44 3.71 -0.34
CA ALA A 125 -42.34 2.88 -1.15
C ALA A 125 -43.19 1.93 -0.28
N HIS A 126 -42.61 1.41 0.81
CA HIS A 126 -43.34 0.64 1.81
C HIS A 126 -44.51 1.44 2.40
N ASP A 127 -44.20 2.63 2.93
CA ASP A 127 -45.19 3.49 3.56
C ASP A 127 -46.23 4.00 2.56
N PHE A 128 -45.81 4.35 1.34
CA PHE A 128 -46.71 4.76 0.27
C PHE A 128 -47.73 3.65 -0.07
N CYS A 129 -47.29 2.42 -0.36
CA CYS A 129 -48.19 1.31 -0.66
C CYS A 129 -49.15 1.02 0.49
N LYS A 130 -48.66 1.07 1.73
CA LYS A 130 -49.49 0.87 2.93
C LYS A 130 -50.58 1.94 3.05
N ARG A 131 -50.23 3.22 2.85
CA ARG A 131 -51.17 4.33 2.90
C ARG A 131 -52.14 4.34 1.72
N LEU A 132 -51.67 3.96 0.53
CA LEU A 132 -52.48 3.82 -0.68
C LEU A 132 -53.66 2.84 -0.44
N LEU A 133 -53.42 1.69 0.20
CA LEU A 133 -54.47 0.73 0.55
C LEU A 133 -55.46 1.21 1.63
N GLU A 134 -55.16 2.31 2.32
CA GLU A 134 -56.08 2.97 3.25
C GLU A 134 -56.92 4.06 2.58
N PHE A 135 -56.64 4.40 1.32
CA PHE A 135 -57.34 5.42 0.55
C PHE A 135 -58.42 4.77 -0.34
N ASP A 136 -59.60 4.53 0.22
CA ASP A 136 -60.69 3.78 -0.42
C ASP A 136 -61.70 4.64 -1.22
N HIS A 137 -61.59 5.97 -1.12
CA HIS A 137 -62.46 6.91 -1.81
C HIS A 137 -61.65 7.96 -2.58
N ILE A 138 -61.96 8.12 -3.88
CA ILE A 138 -61.33 9.08 -4.78
C ILE A 138 -62.43 9.81 -5.54
N ASP A 139 -62.59 11.11 -5.29
CA ASP A 139 -63.66 11.94 -5.88
C ASP A 139 -63.57 12.00 -7.40
N ASN A 140 -62.35 12.20 -7.93
CA ASN A 140 -62.10 12.27 -9.36
C ASN A 140 -61.09 11.20 -9.81
N LEU A 141 -61.60 10.00 -10.09
CA LEU A 141 -60.79 8.87 -10.53
C LEU A 141 -60.04 9.14 -11.85
N ALA A 142 -60.58 9.98 -12.74
CA ALA A 142 -59.90 10.36 -13.99
C ALA A 142 -58.57 11.10 -13.71
N ASN A 143 -58.47 11.77 -12.57
CA ASN A 143 -57.29 12.51 -12.12
C ASN A 143 -56.65 11.90 -10.86
N ILE A 144 -56.70 10.57 -10.72
CA ILE A 144 -56.24 9.82 -9.55
C ILE A 144 -54.86 10.22 -9.03
N LYS A 145 -53.91 10.49 -9.93
CA LYS A 145 -52.56 10.93 -9.56
C LYS A 145 -52.59 12.22 -8.75
N ARG A 146 -53.35 13.22 -9.21
CA ARG A 146 -53.49 14.49 -8.51
C ARG A 146 -54.23 14.33 -7.19
N GLU A 147 -55.32 13.55 -7.16
CA GLU A 147 -56.08 13.28 -5.94
C GLU A 147 -55.21 12.61 -4.85
N ILE A 148 -54.32 11.70 -5.23
CA ILE A 148 -53.36 11.08 -4.31
C ILE A 148 -52.32 12.11 -3.84
N GLU A 149 -51.74 12.89 -4.76
CA GLU A 149 -50.74 13.91 -4.43
C GLU A 149 -51.29 15.04 -3.53
N ASP A 150 -52.57 15.38 -3.67
CA ASP A 150 -53.26 16.44 -2.91
C ASP A 150 -53.82 15.93 -1.55
N SER A 151 -53.67 14.63 -1.24
CA SER A 151 -54.20 14.02 -0.01
C SER A 151 -53.36 14.35 1.24
N GLN A 152 -54.01 14.49 2.40
CA GLN A 152 -53.33 14.86 3.66
C GLN A 152 -52.27 13.85 4.13
N TRP A 153 -52.38 12.59 3.71
CA TRP A 153 -51.45 11.53 4.11
C TRP A 153 -50.23 11.44 3.19
N PHE A 154 -50.23 12.14 2.04
CA PHE A 154 -49.16 12.08 1.07
C PHE A 154 -47.96 12.92 1.52
N ASN A 155 -46.80 12.28 1.68
CA ASN A 155 -45.56 12.99 2.01
C ASN A 155 -44.98 13.65 0.76
N ALA A 156 -44.74 14.97 0.80
CA ALA A 156 -44.17 15.72 -0.32
C ALA A 156 -42.80 15.17 -0.79
N GLU A 157 -42.01 14.58 0.11
CA GLU A 157 -40.72 13.97 -0.23
C GLU A 157 -40.85 12.76 -1.16
N TRP A 158 -42.01 12.09 -1.18
CA TRP A 158 -42.27 10.94 -2.06
C TRP A 158 -42.26 11.31 -3.55
N LYS A 159 -42.44 12.59 -3.90
CA LYS A 159 -42.30 13.05 -5.30
C LYS A 159 -40.88 12.85 -5.84
N ASN A 160 -39.89 12.77 -4.95
CA ASN A 160 -38.50 12.54 -5.31
C ASN A 160 -38.12 11.06 -5.32
N ASP A 161 -39.03 10.14 -4.94
CA ASP A 161 -38.80 8.70 -5.02
C ASP A 161 -39.22 8.19 -6.41
N PRO A 162 -38.28 7.70 -7.25
CA PRO A 162 -38.60 7.28 -8.62
C PRO A 162 -39.57 6.10 -8.73
N THR A 163 -39.70 5.29 -7.67
CA THR A 163 -40.67 4.18 -7.62
C THR A 163 -42.07 4.71 -7.38
N ILE A 164 -42.24 5.64 -6.43
CA ILE A 164 -43.55 6.23 -6.14
C ILE A 164 -44.03 7.06 -7.34
N GLU A 165 -43.13 7.88 -7.93
CA GLU A 165 -43.44 8.61 -9.15
C GLU A 165 -43.89 7.66 -10.27
N GLY A 166 -43.20 6.53 -10.42
CA GLY A 166 -43.59 5.50 -11.38
C GLY A 166 -44.97 4.89 -11.11
N MET A 167 -45.31 4.61 -9.85
CA MET A 167 -46.61 4.07 -9.46
C MET A 167 -47.74 5.05 -9.79
N LEU A 168 -47.54 6.34 -9.48
CA LEU A 168 -48.48 7.41 -9.80
C LEU A 168 -48.72 7.54 -11.31
N ASN A 169 -47.67 7.49 -12.11
CA ASN A 169 -47.77 7.54 -13.57
C ASN A 169 -48.48 6.31 -14.15
N MET A 170 -48.34 5.14 -13.53
CA MET A 170 -49.07 3.93 -13.93
C MET A 170 -50.56 4.05 -13.62
N LEU A 171 -50.93 4.54 -12.44
CA LEU A 171 -52.32 4.82 -12.07
C LEU A 171 -52.95 5.86 -13.01
N GLU A 172 -52.23 6.93 -13.35
CA GLU A 172 -52.64 7.92 -14.35
C GLU A 172 -52.85 7.29 -15.73
N THR A 173 -52.06 6.27 -16.09
CA THR A 173 -52.24 5.58 -17.38
C THR A 173 -53.50 4.72 -17.37
N PHE A 174 -53.86 4.10 -16.24
CA PHE A 174 -55.14 3.42 -16.11
C PHE A 174 -56.32 4.40 -16.20
N SER A 175 -56.23 5.55 -15.52
CA SER A 175 -57.33 6.53 -15.49
C SER A 175 -57.57 7.26 -16.80
N THR A 176 -56.54 7.40 -17.63
CA THR A 176 -56.64 8.08 -18.95
C THR A 176 -57.31 7.22 -20.02
N ASN A 177 -57.49 5.92 -19.80
CA ASN A 177 -58.25 5.07 -20.69
C ASN A 177 -59.76 5.20 -20.42
N SER A 178 -60.47 5.94 -21.29
CA SER A 178 -61.91 6.19 -21.16
C SER A 178 -62.78 4.93 -21.16
N GLU A 179 -62.43 3.90 -21.94
CA GLU A 179 -63.19 2.66 -22.01
C GLU A 179 -63.09 1.88 -20.70
N PHE A 180 -61.89 1.85 -20.13
CA PHE A 180 -61.62 1.22 -18.83
C PHE A 180 -62.29 1.97 -17.68
N LEU A 181 -62.25 3.30 -17.71
CA LEU A 181 -62.84 4.17 -16.69
C LEU A 181 -64.37 4.06 -16.64
N HIS A 182 -65.05 3.95 -17.78
CA HIS A 182 -66.51 3.93 -17.88
C HIS A 182 -67.13 2.53 -17.98
N LYS A 183 -66.33 1.47 -17.99
CA LYS A 183 -66.84 0.09 -18.01
C LYS A 183 -67.67 -0.21 -16.76
N GLU A 184 -68.70 -1.04 -16.89
CA GLU A 184 -69.52 -1.52 -15.77
C GLU A 184 -68.68 -2.17 -14.66
N ASN A 185 -69.17 -2.14 -13.43
CA ASN A 185 -68.49 -2.62 -12.22
C ASN A 185 -68.51 -4.15 -12.11
N VAL A 186 -67.83 -4.81 -13.06
CA VAL A 186 -67.69 -6.27 -13.18
C VAL A 186 -66.24 -6.68 -13.37
N LEU A 187 -65.29 -5.73 -13.36
CA LEU A 187 -63.88 -5.98 -13.65
C LEU A 187 -63.15 -6.56 -12.44
N LEU A 188 -63.57 -6.22 -11.21
CA LEU A 188 -62.95 -6.78 -10.02
C LEU A 188 -63.19 -8.30 -9.96
N ASP A 189 -64.42 -8.76 -10.16
CA ASP A 189 -64.75 -10.19 -10.12
C ASP A 189 -63.93 -10.98 -11.15
N LYS A 190 -63.65 -10.39 -12.32
CA LYS A 190 -62.77 -10.98 -13.34
C LYS A 190 -61.32 -11.16 -12.88
N LEU A 191 -60.81 -10.24 -12.06
CA LEU A 191 -59.46 -10.32 -11.47
C LEU A 191 -59.38 -11.30 -10.30
N LEU A 192 -60.46 -11.45 -9.52
CA LEU A 192 -60.49 -12.31 -8.34
C LEU A 192 -60.77 -13.80 -8.65
N GLN A 193 -61.48 -14.09 -9.74
CA GLN A 193 -61.80 -15.45 -10.15
C GLN A 193 -60.62 -16.11 -10.88
N ALA A 194 -59.93 -17.01 -10.18
CA ALA A 194 -58.81 -17.81 -10.70
C ALA A 194 -59.13 -18.56 -12.01
N GLU A 195 -60.39 -18.99 -12.18
CA GLU A 195 -60.87 -19.75 -13.34
C GLU A 195 -60.81 -18.94 -14.64
N ASN A 196 -60.91 -17.60 -14.57
CA ASN A 196 -60.94 -16.74 -15.74
C ASN A 196 -59.57 -16.63 -16.44
N ASN A 197 -58.46 -16.82 -15.71
CA ASN A 197 -57.08 -16.82 -16.24
C ASN A 197 -56.76 -15.68 -17.23
N LEU A 198 -57.37 -14.50 -17.05
CA LEU A 198 -57.28 -13.41 -18.02
C LEU A 198 -55.91 -12.75 -18.05
N ILE A 199 -55.23 -12.65 -16.91
CA ILE A 199 -53.89 -12.10 -16.81
C ILE A 199 -53.05 -13.09 -16.00
N THR A 200 -52.28 -13.91 -16.70
CA THR A 200 -51.45 -14.97 -16.09
C THR A 200 -49.98 -14.72 -16.34
N PHE A 201 -49.11 -15.26 -15.50
CA PHE A 201 -47.66 -15.34 -15.73
C PHE A 201 -47.15 -16.73 -15.35
N TYR A 202 -46.03 -17.14 -15.94
CA TYR A 202 -45.34 -18.35 -15.55
C TYR A 202 -44.65 -18.13 -14.21
N PHE A 203 -44.95 -18.97 -13.21
CA PHE A 203 -44.31 -18.92 -11.90
C PHE A 203 -43.27 -20.03 -11.76
N THR A 204 -42.11 -19.71 -11.19
CA THR A 204 -41.07 -20.69 -10.89
C THR A 204 -40.51 -20.45 -9.49
N ASP A 205 -40.57 -21.49 -8.66
CA ASP A 205 -39.88 -21.56 -7.37
C ASP A 205 -38.42 -21.94 -7.60
N LEU A 206 -37.48 -21.08 -7.20
CA LEU A 206 -36.05 -21.32 -7.40
C LEU A 206 -35.43 -22.24 -6.35
N ASP A 207 -36.10 -22.46 -5.21
CA ASP A 207 -35.62 -23.39 -4.18
C ASP A 207 -35.66 -24.85 -4.67
N GLU A 208 -36.55 -25.16 -5.62
CA GLU A 208 -36.61 -26.47 -6.30
C GLU A 208 -35.39 -26.75 -7.21
N PHE A 209 -34.56 -25.74 -7.51
CA PHE A 209 -33.43 -25.86 -8.45
C PHE A 209 -32.04 -25.69 -7.81
N GLY A 210 -31.94 -25.49 -6.49
CA GLY A 210 -30.65 -25.36 -5.78
C GLY A 210 -29.79 -24.17 -6.23
N LEU A 211 -30.41 -23.13 -6.78
CA LEU A 211 -29.76 -21.97 -7.40
C LEU A 211 -30.23 -20.67 -6.74
N THR A 212 -29.86 -20.44 -5.48
CA THR A 212 -30.47 -19.37 -4.68
C THR A 212 -29.76 -18.02 -4.75
N GLU A 213 -28.45 -17.93 -4.98
CA GLU A 213 -27.74 -16.62 -4.93
C GLU A 213 -26.94 -16.28 -6.20
N ASN A 214 -26.30 -17.26 -6.84
CA ASN A 214 -25.46 -17.01 -8.02
C ASN A 214 -26.23 -16.60 -9.29
N LEU A 215 -27.54 -16.83 -9.34
CA LEU A 215 -28.38 -16.43 -10.47
C LEU A 215 -28.86 -14.97 -10.33
N TYR A 216 -29.07 -14.51 -9.09
CA TYR A 216 -29.52 -13.17 -8.73
C TYR A 216 -28.56 -12.06 -9.14
N ILE A 217 -27.25 -12.27 -8.94
CA ILE A 217 -26.21 -11.32 -9.37
C ILE A 217 -26.11 -11.30 -10.91
N ARG A 218 -26.15 -12.48 -11.55
CA ARG A 218 -26.02 -12.62 -13.01
C ARG A 218 -27.22 -12.07 -13.80
N MET A 219 -28.44 -12.12 -13.24
CA MET A 219 -29.65 -11.64 -13.90
C MET A 219 -29.86 -10.12 -13.76
N ASN A 220 -29.45 -9.52 -12.64
CA ASN A 220 -29.47 -8.06 -12.46
C ASN A 220 -28.37 -7.32 -13.24
N ALA A 221 -27.34 -8.03 -13.71
CA ALA A 221 -26.27 -7.49 -14.56
C ALA A 221 -26.69 -7.26 -16.03
N ARG A 222 -27.75 -7.92 -16.52
CA ARG A 222 -28.23 -7.74 -17.91
C ARG A 222 -28.89 -6.36 -18.05
N GLY A 223 -28.10 -5.40 -18.53
CA GLY A 223 -28.50 -4.02 -18.81
C GLY A 223 -27.65 -2.93 -18.16
N LYS A 224 -26.73 -3.26 -17.24
CA LYS A 224 -25.65 -2.36 -16.80
C LYS A 224 -24.33 -2.82 -17.42
N LYS A 225 -23.44 -1.89 -17.77
CA LYS A 225 -22.05 -2.26 -18.05
C LYS A 225 -21.50 -2.90 -16.77
N LEU A 226 -20.92 -4.10 -16.90
CA LEU A 226 -20.13 -4.71 -15.83
C LEU A 226 -19.06 -3.69 -15.40
N THR A 227 -18.83 -3.54 -14.10
CA THR A 227 -17.67 -2.77 -13.63
C THR A 227 -16.41 -3.46 -14.10
N ASP A 228 -15.31 -2.73 -14.18
CA ASP A 228 -14.03 -3.32 -14.58
C ASP A 228 -13.62 -4.46 -13.63
N PHE A 229 -13.99 -4.37 -12.34
CA PHE A 229 -13.78 -5.42 -11.37
C PHE A 229 -14.64 -6.67 -11.61
N GLU A 230 -15.92 -6.53 -11.98
CA GLU A 230 -16.77 -7.67 -12.34
C GLU A 230 -16.33 -8.33 -13.66
N ASN A 231 -15.86 -7.53 -14.63
CA ASN A 231 -15.22 -8.04 -15.84
C ASN A 231 -13.95 -8.83 -15.48
N PHE A 232 -13.11 -8.28 -14.61
CA PHE A 232 -11.93 -8.96 -14.08
C PHE A 232 -12.28 -10.30 -13.42
N LYS A 233 -13.22 -10.33 -12.46
CA LYS A 233 -13.63 -11.56 -11.77
C LYS A 233 -14.06 -12.62 -12.79
N SER A 234 -14.90 -12.25 -13.75
CA SER A 234 -15.36 -13.17 -14.80
C SER A 234 -14.22 -13.79 -15.60
N GLU A 235 -13.25 -12.98 -16.06
CA GLU A 235 -12.11 -13.49 -16.82
C GLU A 235 -11.15 -14.29 -15.93
N PHE A 236 -10.86 -13.82 -14.72
CA PHE A 236 -10.01 -14.53 -13.77
C PHE A 236 -10.59 -15.90 -13.39
N PHE A 237 -11.91 -16.01 -13.17
CA PHE A 237 -12.58 -17.28 -12.91
C PHE A 237 -12.45 -18.28 -14.07
N LYS A 238 -12.34 -17.81 -15.32
CA LYS A 238 -12.06 -18.69 -16.46
C LYS A 238 -10.63 -19.21 -16.40
N ILE A 239 -9.67 -18.38 -15.99
CA ILE A 239 -8.26 -18.76 -15.84
C ILE A 239 -8.12 -19.89 -14.82
N ILE A 240 -8.74 -19.74 -13.64
CA ILE A 240 -8.59 -20.70 -12.53
C ILE A 240 -9.60 -21.85 -12.55
N ARG A 241 -10.42 -21.96 -13.60
CA ARG A 241 -11.49 -22.98 -13.72
C ARG A 241 -10.99 -24.43 -13.69
N TYR A 242 -9.72 -24.65 -13.98
CA TYR A 242 -9.11 -25.98 -13.98
C TYR A 242 -9.19 -26.67 -12.61
N ASN A 243 -9.23 -25.90 -11.51
CA ASN A 243 -9.40 -26.44 -10.16
C ASN A 243 -10.73 -25.94 -9.57
N SER A 244 -11.76 -26.79 -9.60
CA SER A 244 -13.11 -26.42 -9.17
C SER A 244 -13.22 -26.11 -7.68
N GLN A 245 -12.40 -26.74 -6.84
CA GLN A 245 -12.42 -26.53 -5.39
C GLN A 245 -11.84 -25.16 -5.04
N LEU A 246 -10.67 -24.83 -5.57
CA LEU A 246 -10.04 -23.52 -5.36
C LEU A 246 -10.86 -22.39 -6.01
N LEU A 247 -11.49 -22.63 -7.16
CA LEU A 247 -12.40 -21.67 -7.79
C LEU A 247 -13.58 -21.31 -6.87
N GLU A 248 -14.21 -22.31 -6.24
CA GLU A 248 -15.36 -22.06 -5.37
C GLU A 248 -14.92 -21.39 -4.06
N ASP A 249 -13.79 -21.80 -3.49
CA ASP A 249 -13.19 -21.12 -2.33
C ASP A 249 -12.87 -19.65 -2.65
N PHE A 250 -12.21 -19.38 -3.78
CA PHE A 250 -11.87 -18.03 -4.22
C PHE A 250 -13.12 -17.17 -4.41
N LYS A 251 -14.18 -17.70 -5.06
CA LYS A 251 -15.45 -16.99 -5.25
C LYS A 251 -16.12 -16.64 -3.93
N ASN A 252 -16.10 -17.54 -2.96
CA ASN A 252 -16.70 -17.25 -1.66
C ASN A 252 -15.87 -16.19 -0.91
N LYS A 253 -14.54 -16.35 -0.89
CA LYS A 253 -13.66 -15.44 -0.15
C LYS A 253 -13.63 -14.03 -0.71
N ILE A 254 -13.65 -13.85 -2.04
CA ILE A 254 -13.66 -12.52 -2.65
C ILE A 254 -14.93 -11.73 -2.37
N GLU A 255 -16.07 -12.40 -2.17
CA GLU A 255 -17.35 -11.75 -1.87
C GLU A 255 -17.52 -11.45 -0.37
N TYR A 256 -16.86 -12.21 0.51
CA TYR A 256 -17.07 -12.13 1.97
C TYR A 256 -15.77 -11.86 2.74
N ASN A 257 -14.90 -12.87 2.86
CA ASN A 257 -13.72 -12.83 3.72
C ASN A 257 -12.78 -11.65 3.39
N TRP A 258 -12.48 -11.45 2.11
CA TRP A 258 -11.53 -10.43 1.70
C TRP A 258 -12.11 -9.02 1.71
N VAL A 259 -13.44 -8.89 1.66
CA VAL A 259 -14.11 -7.61 1.90
C VAL A 259 -13.79 -7.12 3.31
N GLU A 260 -13.89 -7.99 4.31
CA GLU A 260 -13.53 -7.66 5.70
C GLU A 260 -12.03 -7.34 5.83
N ASN A 261 -11.15 -8.16 5.24
CA ASN A 261 -9.69 -7.98 5.34
C ASN A 261 -9.22 -6.64 4.74
N LEU A 262 -9.82 -6.23 3.62
CA LEU A 262 -9.41 -5.05 2.85
C LEU A 262 -10.22 -3.78 3.16
N TRP A 263 -11.30 -3.89 3.95
CA TRP A 263 -12.24 -2.80 4.19
C TRP A 263 -11.55 -1.51 4.64
N ASP A 264 -10.60 -1.61 5.56
CA ASP A 264 -9.90 -0.47 6.15
C ASP A 264 -9.02 0.32 5.17
N TYR A 265 -8.73 -0.26 3.99
CA TYR A 265 -7.83 0.33 2.99
C TYR A 265 -8.55 0.94 1.78
N ARG A 266 -9.89 0.88 1.75
CA ARG A 266 -10.69 1.53 0.71
C ARG A 266 -10.49 3.05 0.72
N GLN A 267 -10.62 3.68 -0.45
CA GLN A 267 -10.60 5.14 -0.55
C GLN A 267 -11.70 5.79 0.29
N SER A 268 -11.46 7.02 0.71
CA SER A 268 -12.48 7.82 1.40
C SER A 268 -13.70 7.98 0.48
N ASN A 269 -14.88 7.61 0.96
CA ASN A 269 -16.17 7.58 0.23
C ASN A 269 -16.35 6.42 -0.76
N ALA A 270 -15.43 5.45 -0.82
CA ALA A 270 -15.66 4.19 -1.50
C ALA A 270 -16.40 3.20 -0.58
N PHE A 271 -17.39 2.49 -1.14
CA PHE A 271 -18.15 1.42 -0.45
C PHE A 271 -17.80 0.03 -1.02
N VAL A 272 -16.66 -0.09 -1.68
CA VAL A 272 -16.15 -1.32 -2.32
C VAL A 272 -14.65 -1.48 -2.03
N ILE A 273 -14.13 -2.69 -2.24
CA ILE A 273 -12.71 -3.05 -2.01
C ILE A 273 -11.92 -3.27 -3.31
N ASP A 274 -12.51 -2.94 -4.46
CA ASP A 274 -11.98 -3.26 -5.79
C ASP A 274 -10.52 -2.80 -5.96
N GLU A 275 -10.23 -1.54 -5.66
CA GLU A 275 -8.89 -0.97 -5.81
C GLU A 275 -7.83 -1.60 -4.90
N PRO A 276 -8.00 -1.68 -3.56
CA PRO A 276 -7.00 -2.33 -2.70
C PRO A 276 -6.84 -3.81 -3.04
N PHE A 277 -7.90 -4.49 -3.51
CA PHE A 277 -7.78 -5.86 -4.02
C PHE A 277 -6.90 -5.92 -5.27
N MET A 278 -7.14 -5.07 -6.26
CA MET A 278 -6.38 -5.06 -7.51
C MET A 278 -4.92 -4.67 -7.28
N ILE A 279 -4.63 -3.74 -6.35
CA ILE A 279 -3.26 -3.39 -5.97
C ILE A 279 -2.53 -4.60 -5.36
N TYR A 280 -3.18 -5.31 -4.43
CA TYR A 280 -2.58 -6.47 -3.79
C TYR A 280 -2.40 -7.63 -4.77
N LEU A 281 -3.37 -7.86 -5.65
CA LEU A 281 -3.25 -8.84 -6.73
C LEU A 281 -2.07 -8.52 -7.64
N ASN A 282 -1.91 -7.26 -8.06
CA ASN A 282 -0.80 -6.83 -8.89
C ASN A 282 0.54 -7.13 -8.20
N PHE A 283 0.68 -6.79 -6.91
CA PHE A 283 1.87 -7.07 -6.12
C PHE A 283 2.20 -8.58 -6.06
N ILE A 284 1.23 -9.42 -5.69
CA ILE A 284 1.46 -10.87 -5.61
C ILE A 284 1.77 -11.46 -6.99
N THR A 285 1.07 -10.99 -8.03
CA THR A 285 1.30 -11.46 -9.41
C THR A 285 2.70 -11.08 -9.89
N GLU A 286 3.16 -9.85 -9.62
CA GLU A 286 4.51 -9.39 -9.95
C GLU A 286 5.56 -10.31 -9.31
N MET A 287 5.44 -10.56 -8.00
CA MET A 287 6.42 -11.38 -7.28
C MET A 287 6.41 -12.85 -7.75
N LEU A 288 5.23 -13.43 -7.98
CA LEU A 288 5.10 -14.79 -8.51
C LEU A 288 5.58 -14.92 -9.96
N TYR A 289 5.34 -13.91 -10.79
CA TYR A 289 5.88 -13.84 -12.14
C TYR A 289 7.41 -13.91 -12.09
N PHE A 290 8.07 -13.01 -11.33
CA PHE A 290 9.53 -13.00 -11.22
C PHE A 290 10.10 -14.25 -10.58
N LYS A 291 9.40 -14.88 -9.63
CA LYS A 291 9.78 -16.19 -9.07
C LYS A 291 9.95 -17.26 -10.15
N SER A 292 9.14 -17.22 -11.20
CA SER A 292 9.17 -18.20 -12.30
C SER A 292 9.88 -17.72 -13.57
N ALA A 293 10.24 -16.44 -13.64
CA ALA A 293 10.79 -15.83 -14.84
C ALA A 293 12.23 -16.26 -15.14
N GLU A 294 12.62 -16.21 -16.41
CA GLU A 294 14.01 -16.46 -16.80
C GLU A 294 14.94 -15.36 -16.24
N PHE A 295 16.04 -15.79 -15.63
CA PHE A 295 17.08 -14.89 -15.15
C PHE A 295 17.70 -14.10 -16.31
N ARG A 296 17.68 -12.76 -16.22
CA ARG A 296 18.12 -11.83 -17.29
C ARG A 296 17.50 -12.13 -18.65
N ALA A 297 16.19 -12.35 -18.68
CA ALA A 297 15.41 -12.42 -19.91
C ALA A 297 15.60 -11.16 -20.77
N LYS A 298 15.36 -11.28 -22.08
CA LYS A 298 15.45 -10.14 -23.02
C LYS A 298 14.45 -9.03 -22.71
N SER A 299 13.29 -9.41 -22.16
CA SER A 299 12.22 -8.51 -21.76
C SER A 299 11.42 -9.17 -20.64
N TYR A 300 10.89 -8.34 -19.75
CA TYR A 300 9.92 -8.73 -18.73
C TYR A 300 8.60 -8.03 -19.00
N GLU A 301 7.50 -8.65 -18.58
CA GLU A 301 6.18 -8.03 -18.61
C GLU A 301 6.13 -6.87 -17.58
N ASP A 302 5.33 -5.84 -17.84
CA ASP A 302 5.22 -4.63 -17.02
C ASP A 302 3.79 -4.34 -16.51
N ASP A 303 2.78 -4.95 -17.11
CA ASP A 303 1.40 -5.00 -16.63
C ASP A 303 1.05 -6.40 -16.08
N PHE A 304 1.14 -6.54 -14.75
CA PHE A 304 0.87 -7.81 -14.08
C PHE A 304 -0.62 -8.10 -13.88
N LEU A 305 -1.50 -7.19 -14.32
CA LEU A 305 -2.95 -7.41 -14.34
C LEU A 305 -3.46 -7.79 -15.74
N ASP A 306 -2.60 -7.81 -16.76
CA ASP A 306 -2.96 -8.32 -18.08
C ASP A 306 -3.36 -9.81 -18.01
N PHE A 307 -4.47 -10.17 -18.64
CA PHE A 307 -5.03 -11.52 -18.54
C PHE A 307 -4.11 -12.62 -19.12
N LYS A 308 -3.20 -12.29 -20.04
CA LYS A 308 -2.19 -13.24 -20.52
C LYS A 308 -1.19 -13.55 -19.40
N VAL A 309 -0.72 -12.53 -18.69
CA VAL A 309 0.21 -12.67 -17.55
C VAL A 309 -0.48 -13.39 -16.40
N LEU A 310 -1.69 -12.98 -16.03
CA LEU A 310 -2.49 -13.67 -15.00
C LEU A 310 -2.71 -15.14 -15.36
N LYS A 311 -2.96 -15.44 -16.64
CA LYS A 311 -3.12 -16.82 -17.10
C LYS A 311 -1.81 -17.59 -16.97
N GLU A 312 -0.69 -17.01 -17.37
CA GLU A 312 0.63 -17.63 -17.22
C GLU A 312 0.94 -17.96 -15.75
N VAL A 313 0.77 -16.99 -14.85
CA VAL A 313 1.08 -17.13 -13.43
C VAL A 313 0.12 -18.09 -12.72
N TYR A 314 -1.20 -17.94 -12.89
CA TYR A 314 -2.21 -18.65 -12.09
C TYR A 314 -2.74 -19.94 -12.72
N SER A 315 -2.24 -20.32 -13.90
CA SER A 315 -2.42 -21.69 -14.42
C SER A 315 -1.60 -22.72 -13.62
N VAL A 316 -0.66 -22.25 -12.78
CA VAL A 316 0.03 -23.06 -11.76
C VAL A 316 -0.78 -23.06 -10.47
N GLU A 317 -1.22 -24.24 -10.02
CA GLU A 317 -2.08 -24.39 -8.83
C GLU A 317 -1.44 -23.80 -7.57
N GLU A 318 -0.12 -23.95 -7.41
CA GLU A 318 0.63 -23.47 -6.25
C GLU A 318 0.64 -21.94 -6.14
N ASN A 319 0.70 -21.25 -7.28
CA ASN A 319 0.61 -19.80 -7.35
C ASN A 319 -0.79 -19.31 -6.94
N LEU A 320 -1.85 -20.04 -7.32
CA LEU A 320 -3.21 -19.73 -6.90
C LEU A 320 -3.40 -19.93 -5.40
N LYS A 321 -2.87 -21.03 -4.84
CA LYS A 321 -2.88 -21.26 -3.38
C LYS A 321 -2.13 -20.17 -2.63
N THR A 322 -0.98 -19.75 -3.15
CA THR A 322 -0.20 -18.64 -2.59
C THR A 322 -1.00 -17.33 -2.58
N LEU A 323 -1.70 -17.00 -3.67
CA LEU A 323 -2.55 -15.80 -3.73
C LEU A 323 -3.69 -15.86 -2.72
N ILE A 324 -4.41 -16.98 -2.64
CA ILE A 324 -5.51 -17.17 -1.70
C ILE A 324 -4.99 -17.01 -0.26
N PHE A 325 -3.88 -17.67 0.07
CA PHE A 325 -3.24 -17.54 1.36
C PHE A 325 -2.80 -16.10 1.64
N ALA A 326 -2.16 -15.43 0.69
CA ALA A 326 -1.69 -14.06 0.84
C ALA A 326 -2.82 -13.09 1.20
N LEU A 327 -4.00 -13.27 0.60
CA LEU A 327 -5.19 -12.45 0.88
C LEU A 327 -5.83 -12.79 2.23
N ASP A 328 -5.84 -14.06 2.62
CA ASP A 328 -6.28 -14.49 3.95
C ASP A 328 -5.34 -13.95 5.05
N TYR A 329 -4.04 -13.95 4.79
CA TYR A 329 -2.98 -13.57 5.72
C TYR A 329 -2.87 -12.06 5.98
N ILE A 330 -3.63 -11.22 5.27
CA ILE A 330 -3.67 -9.76 5.47
C ILE A 330 -3.94 -9.40 6.94
N ASN A 331 -4.86 -10.10 7.61
CA ASN A 331 -5.17 -9.80 9.01
C ASN A 331 -4.02 -10.15 9.97
N ASN A 332 -3.24 -11.18 9.66
CA ASN A 332 -2.03 -11.50 10.40
C ASN A 332 -0.95 -10.44 10.15
N LEU A 333 -0.78 -9.98 8.91
CA LEU A 333 0.14 -8.89 8.59
C LEU A 333 -0.21 -7.58 9.35
N LYS A 334 -1.50 -7.33 9.62
CA LYS A 334 -1.95 -6.20 10.45
C LYS A 334 -1.51 -6.26 11.92
N SER A 335 -1.16 -7.43 12.45
CA SER A 335 -0.77 -7.59 13.86
C SER A 335 0.73 -7.43 14.10
N PHE A 336 1.55 -7.44 13.05
CA PHE A 336 2.99 -7.19 13.16
C PHE A 336 3.29 -5.69 13.20
N ASP A 337 3.19 -5.12 14.41
CA ASP A 337 3.50 -3.70 14.71
C ASP A 337 4.98 -3.45 15.04
N SER A 338 5.80 -4.49 15.15
CA SER A 338 7.23 -4.34 15.48
C SER A 338 7.99 -3.69 14.31
N PRO A 339 8.80 -2.65 14.58
CA PRO A 339 9.65 -2.05 13.56
C PRO A 339 10.64 -3.06 12.99
N ILE A 340 10.62 -3.21 11.67
CA ILE A 340 11.55 -4.11 10.96
C ILE A 340 12.23 -3.43 9.78
N ILE A 341 11.62 -2.42 9.16
CA ILE A 341 12.20 -1.62 8.08
C ILE A 341 12.89 -0.36 8.67
N TRP A 342 13.71 0.30 7.85
CA TRP A 342 14.32 1.58 8.17
C TRP A 342 13.28 2.62 8.63
N ASN A 343 13.71 3.59 9.42
CA ASN A 343 12.83 4.64 10.00
C ASN A 343 11.71 4.12 10.90
N SER A 344 11.92 2.94 11.49
CA SER A 344 11.01 2.33 12.47
C SER A 344 9.66 1.87 11.91
N GLU A 345 9.62 1.51 10.62
CA GLU A 345 8.40 1.03 9.98
C GLU A 345 8.20 -0.48 10.19
N SER A 346 6.96 -0.88 10.45
CA SER A 346 6.55 -2.27 10.64
C SER A 346 6.04 -2.91 9.34
N GLN A 347 5.85 -4.24 9.33
CA GLN A 347 5.21 -4.94 8.21
C GLN A 347 3.79 -4.42 7.94
N LYS A 348 3.06 -4.07 9.00
CA LYS A 348 1.73 -3.44 8.89
C LYS A 348 1.79 -2.09 8.19
N ASP A 349 2.80 -1.27 8.49
CA ASP A 349 2.97 0.03 7.85
C ASP A 349 3.25 -0.14 6.35
N VAL A 350 4.14 -1.08 5.99
CA VAL A 350 4.45 -1.43 4.60
C VAL A 350 3.21 -1.93 3.86
N LEU A 351 2.45 -2.86 4.46
CA LEU A 351 1.19 -3.33 3.90
C LEU A 351 0.19 -2.18 3.71
N GLY A 352 0.08 -1.29 4.70
CA GLY A 352 -0.81 -0.14 4.65
C GLY A 352 -0.42 0.88 3.58
N LYS A 353 0.87 1.11 3.36
CA LYS A 353 1.37 1.92 2.24
C LYS A 353 0.96 1.30 0.90
N LEU A 354 1.23 0.01 0.72
CA LEU A 354 0.89 -0.73 -0.51
C LEU A 354 -0.60 -0.61 -0.81
N LEU A 355 -1.47 -1.02 0.12
CA LEU A 355 -2.91 -1.09 -0.10
C LEU A 355 -3.57 0.29 -0.28
N LYS A 356 -2.91 1.37 0.15
CA LYS A 356 -3.33 2.76 -0.13
C LYS A 356 -2.78 3.32 -1.45
N GLY A 357 -2.15 2.48 -2.27
CA GLY A 357 -1.60 2.85 -3.57
C GLY A 357 -0.26 3.60 -3.50
N SER A 358 0.43 3.58 -2.36
CA SER A 358 1.78 4.15 -2.28
C SER A 358 2.79 3.21 -2.91
N ARG A 359 3.78 3.76 -3.62
CA ARG A 359 4.88 2.98 -4.17
C ARG A 359 5.79 2.50 -3.04
N LEU A 360 5.97 1.19 -2.94
CA LEU A 360 6.96 0.58 -2.08
C LEU A 360 8.35 0.62 -2.71
N ASP A 361 9.38 0.71 -1.88
CA ASP A 361 10.75 0.41 -2.30
C ASP A 361 10.99 -1.10 -2.43
N ILE A 362 12.14 -1.48 -3.00
CA ILE A 362 12.47 -2.88 -3.29
C ILE A 362 12.60 -3.69 -1.99
N THR A 363 13.19 -3.12 -0.94
CA THR A 363 13.35 -3.79 0.35
C THR A 363 11.99 -4.06 0.99
N GLU A 364 11.09 -3.07 1.00
CA GLU A 364 9.71 -3.20 1.48
C GLU A 364 8.94 -4.31 0.75
N LEU A 365 9.03 -4.35 -0.59
CA LEU A 365 8.39 -5.38 -1.41
C LEU A 365 8.86 -6.79 -1.06
N PHE A 366 10.18 -6.99 -1.00
CA PHE A 366 10.77 -8.29 -0.70
C PHE A 366 10.48 -8.74 0.73
N VAL A 367 10.54 -7.82 1.70
CA VAL A 367 10.15 -8.11 3.08
C VAL A 367 8.70 -8.58 3.16
N LEU A 368 7.77 -7.87 2.52
CA LEU A 368 6.37 -8.25 2.53
C LEU A 368 6.14 -9.63 1.87
N PHE A 369 6.72 -9.85 0.69
CA PHE A 369 6.54 -11.09 -0.06
C PHE A 369 7.19 -12.30 0.64
N MET A 370 8.40 -12.15 1.16
CA MET A 370 9.08 -13.21 1.91
C MET A 370 8.37 -13.53 3.22
N SER A 371 7.71 -12.55 3.85
CA SER A 371 6.89 -12.80 5.04
C SER A 371 5.71 -13.72 4.70
N ILE A 372 5.07 -13.47 3.56
CA ILE A 372 3.97 -14.28 3.04
C ILE A 372 4.47 -15.69 2.70
N GLN A 373 5.60 -15.83 1.98
CA GLN A 373 6.17 -17.15 1.64
C GLN A 373 6.55 -17.95 2.88
N PHE A 374 7.19 -17.31 3.86
CA PHE A 374 7.58 -17.96 5.12
C PHE A 374 6.37 -18.53 5.86
N SER A 375 5.30 -17.74 5.98
CA SER A 375 4.06 -18.17 6.64
C SER A 375 3.24 -19.16 5.80
N TYR A 376 3.25 -19.03 4.48
CA TYR A 376 2.58 -19.97 3.57
C TYR A 376 3.13 -21.40 3.71
N LEU A 377 4.44 -21.50 3.92
CA LEU A 377 5.13 -22.77 4.17
C LEU A 377 4.99 -23.27 5.62
N ASP A 378 4.09 -22.68 6.41
CA ASP A 378 3.77 -23.07 7.81
C ASP A 378 5.00 -23.10 8.73
N GLN A 379 5.94 -22.15 8.55
CA GLN A 379 7.13 -22.07 9.37
C GLN A 379 6.86 -21.40 10.73
N PRO A 380 7.64 -21.71 11.78
CA PRO A 380 7.40 -21.17 13.13
C PRO A 380 7.41 -19.64 13.16
N SER A 381 6.29 -19.03 13.54
CA SER A 381 6.11 -17.57 13.53
C SER A 381 7.14 -16.80 14.39
N GLU A 382 7.71 -17.42 15.42
CA GLU A 382 8.76 -16.82 16.26
C GLU A 382 10.08 -16.57 15.51
N HIS A 383 10.33 -17.30 14.42
CA HIS A 383 11.51 -17.15 13.58
C HIS A 383 11.35 -16.08 12.49
N LEU A 384 10.12 -15.61 12.23
CA LEU A 384 9.81 -14.71 11.12
C LEU A 384 10.60 -13.39 11.18
N ASN A 385 10.67 -12.75 12.35
CA ASN A 385 11.36 -11.47 12.48
C ASN A 385 12.87 -11.57 12.21
N ASP A 386 13.50 -12.66 12.65
CA ASP A 386 14.92 -12.90 12.39
C ASP A 386 15.15 -13.14 10.88
N PHE A 387 14.29 -13.94 10.25
CA PHE A 387 14.34 -14.19 8.81
C PHE A 387 14.17 -12.91 7.99
N ILE A 388 13.17 -12.10 8.30
CA ILE A 388 12.90 -10.85 7.58
C ILE A 388 14.00 -9.80 7.79
N ARG A 389 14.65 -9.79 8.95
CA ARG A 389 15.83 -8.94 9.20
C ARG A 389 16.98 -9.30 8.26
N VAL A 390 17.26 -10.60 8.07
CA VAL A 390 18.26 -11.08 7.11
C VAL A 390 17.87 -10.70 5.68
N VAL A 391 16.61 -10.91 5.27
CA VAL A 391 16.08 -10.51 3.95
C VAL A 391 16.30 -9.01 3.71
N ARG A 392 15.92 -8.16 4.68
CA ARG A 392 16.06 -6.70 4.61
C ARG A 392 17.51 -6.28 4.38
N ASN A 393 18.44 -6.83 5.17
CA ASN A 393 19.85 -6.47 5.10
C ASN A 393 20.48 -6.93 3.77
N LEU A 394 20.17 -8.15 3.31
CA LEU A 394 20.64 -8.68 2.02
C LEU A 394 20.18 -7.84 0.84
N ILE A 395 18.89 -7.47 0.78
CA ILE A 395 18.34 -6.68 -0.32
C ILE A 395 18.85 -5.23 -0.31
N SER A 396 18.91 -4.61 0.88
CA SER A 396 19.31 -3.19 1.01
C SER A 396 20.78 -2.97 0.67
N ASN A 397 21.64 -3.96 0.93
CA ASN A 397 23.09 -3.87 0.74
C ASN A 397 23.58 -4.65 -0.48
N THR A 398 22.71 -4.90 -1.46
CA THR A 398 23.09 -5.45 -2.77
C THR A 398 23.00 -4.37 -3.83
N ASN A 399 24.14 -4.06 -4.47
CA ASN A 399 24.28 -2.97 -5.43
C ASN A 399 23.35 -3.09 -6.66
N ASP A 400 23.19 -4.30 -7.21
CA ASP A 400 22.24 -4.57 -8.30
C ASP A 400 21.10 -5.44 -7.79
N ASN A 401 20.02 -4.80 -7.34
CA ASN A 401 18.76 -5.43 -6.97
C ASN A 401 17.64 -5.10 -7.97
N SER A 402 18.01 -4.77 -9.21
CA SER A 402 17.05 -4.46 -10.28
C SER A 402 16.23 -5.69 -10.69
N ARG A 403 15.07 -5.48 -11.33
CA ARG A 403 14.11 -6.55 -11.72
C ARG A 403 14.75 -7.73 -12.48
N ARG A 404 15.84 -7.51 -13.22
CA ARG A 404 16.56 -8.59 -13.94
C ARG A 404 17.23 -9.60 -13.02
N GLU A 405 17.52 -9.22 -11.78
CA GLU A 405 18.13 -10.07 -10.76
C GLU A 405 17.06 -10.76 -9.90
N TRP A 406 15.82 -10.27 -9.89
CA TRP A 406 14.76 -10.76 -9.00
C TRP A 406 14.51 -12.27 -9.06
N PRO A 407 14.48 -12.96 -10.24
CA PRO A 407 14.28 -14.41 -10.25
C PRO A 407 15.29 -15.16 -9.38
N ARG A 408 16.54 -14.72 -9.48
CA ARG A 408 17.69 -15.28 -8.80
C ARG A 408 17.74 -14.88 -7.31
N LEU A 409 17.34 -13.66 -6.98
CA LEU A 409 17.25 -13.19 -5.59
C LEU A 409 16.11 -13.87 -4.82
N ILE A 410 14.94 -14.04 -5.44
CA ILE A 410 13.79 -14.73 -4.84
C ILE A 410 14.15 -16.19 -4.55
N GLU A 411 14.70 -16.92 -5.53
CA GLU A 411 15.14 -18.31 -5.36
C GLU A 411 16.13 -18.45 -4.18
N SER A 412 17.09 -17.52 -4.09
CA SER A 412 18.07 -17.48 -3.00
C SER A 412 17.43 -17.26 -1.63
N LEU A 413 16.46 -16.35 -1.50
CA LEU A 413 15.79 -16.08 -0.23
C LEU A 413 14.83 -17.22 0.17
N GLU A 414 14.16 -17.85 -0.79
CA GLU A 414 13.31 -19.02 -0.50
C GLU A 414 14.14 -20.19 0.04
N SER A 415 15.40 -20.34 -0.39
CA SER A 415 16.30 -21.36 0.14
C SER A 415 16.66 -21.18 1.63
N LEU A 416 16.41 -19.99 2.20
CA LEU A 416 16.59 -19.73 3.63
C LEU A 416 15.34 -20.07 4.48
N ILE A 417 14.20 -20.34 3.84
CA ILE A 417 12.97 -20.67 4.56
C ILE A 417 13.06 -22.10 5.08
N SER A 418 13.04 -22.26 6.40
CA SER A 418 13.21 -23.52 7.10
C SER A 418 12.43 -23.53 8.42
N ASN A 419 12.27 -24.73 8.98
CA ASN A 419 11.68 -24.93 10.31
C ASN A 419 12.63 -24.45 11.41
N GLU A 420 13.94 -24.52 11.15
CA GLU A 420 14.97 -23.95 12.01
C GLU A 420 15.04 -22.43 11.86
N ASN A 421 15.58 -21.75 12.86
CA ASN A 421 15.83 -20.31 12.78
C ASN A 421 16.84 -19.99 11.66
N VAL A 422 16.66 -18.87 10.94
CA VAL A 422 17.53 -18.46 9.82
C VAL A 422 19.02 -18.45 10.18
N TYR A 423 19.38 -18.13 11.44
CA TYR A 423 20.77 -18.15 11.87
C TYR A 423 21.36 -19.55 11.90
N VAL A 424 20.57 -20.58 12.20
CA VAL A 424 20.99 -21.98 12.11
C VAL A 424 21.21 -22.38 10.65
N VAL A 425 20.30 -21.99 9.76
CA VAL A 425 20.39 -22.26 8.31
C VAL A 425 21.66 -21.64 7.70
N LEU A 426 21.93 -20.38 8.03
CA LEU A 426 23.13 -19.67 7.57
C LEU A 426 24.43 -20.28 8.13
N SER A 427 24.43 -20.77 9.37
CA SER A 427 25.63 -21.27 10.04
C SER A 427 25.96 -22.74 9.75
N SER A 428 24.96 -23.56 9.42
CA SER A 428 25.11 -25.02 9.22
C SER A 428 25.51 -25.42 7.80
N SER A 429 25.45 -24.48 6.86
CA SER A 429 25.61 -24.79 5.43
C SER A 429 27.08 -24.83 5.01
N SER A 430 27.70 -26.02 5.05
CA SER A 430 29.01 -26.28 4.45
C SER A 430 28.91 -26.17 2.93
N GLU A 431 29.59 -25.19 2.33
CA GLU A 431 29.48 -24.79 0.91
C GLU A 431 28.10 -24.24 0.51
N GLN A 432 27.90 -22.95 0.77
CA GLN A 432 26.95 -22.09 0.05
C GLN A 432 25.48 -22.56 0.13
N VAL A 433 24.72 -22.03 1.10
CA VAL A 433 23.43 -21.42 0.69
C VAL A 433 23.86 -20.39 -0.35
N ARG A 434 23.76 -20.79 -1.61
CA ARG A 434 24.17 -20.00 -2.75
C ARG A 434 23.12 -18.89 -2.83
N LEU A 435 23.26 -17.89 -1.94
CA LEU A 435 22.61 -16.60 -1.95
C LEU A 435 23.10 -15.84 -3.18
N ILE A 436 22.92 -16.49 -4.33
CA ILE A 436 23.44 -16.19 -5.63
C ILE A 436 22.72 -14.91 -6.02
N GLY A 437 23.47 -13.84 -6.30
CA GLY A 437 22.90 -12.56 -6.74
C GLY A 437 22.99 -11.48 -5.67
N PHE A 438 23.06 -11.88 -4.40
CA PHE A 438 23.40 -10.97 -3.31
C PHE A 438 24.88 -10.63 -3.29
N ASP A 439 25.19 -9.46 -2.74
CA ASP A 439 26.56 -8.99 -2.54
C ASP A 439 27.42 -10.01 -1.77
N VAL A 440 28.68 -10.18 -2.17
CA VAL A 440 29.56 -11.20 -1.57
C VAL A 440 29.86 -10.88 -0.12
N ASP A 441 30.11 -9.61 0.21
CA ASP A 441 30.54 -9.21 1.54
C ASP A 441 29.35 -9.12 2.49
N GLN A 442 28.19 -8.66 2.02
CA GLN A 442 26.96 -8.73 2.82
C GLN A 442 26.61 -10.18 3.21
N ARG A 443 26.79 -11.15 2.30
CA ARG A 443 26.55 -12.57 2.61
C ARG A 443 27.50 -13.08 3.69
N LYS A 444 28.79 -12.75 3.60
CA LYS A 444 29.76 -13.11 4.62
C LYS A 444 29.38 -12.48 5.97
N GLU A 445 28.89 -11.24 5.95
CA GLU A 445 28.41 -10.57 7.16
C GLU A 445 27.22 -11.32 7.80
N GLU A 446 26.19 -11.68 7.02
CA GLU A 446 25.02 -12.41 7.56
C GLU A 446 25.41 -13.78 8.14
N VAL A 447 26.31 -14.51 7.46
CA VAL A 447 26.82 -15.80 7.96
C VAL A 447 27.64 -15.61 9.24
N PHE A 448 28.50 -14.58 9.28
CA PHE A 448 29.28 -14.25 10.47
C PHE A 448 28.37 -13.89 11.65
N LYS A 449 27.41 -12.99 11.46
CA LYS A 449 26.43 -12.58 12.48
C LYS A 449 25.65 -13.78 13.01
N ALA A 450 25.20 -14.66 12.11
CA ALA A 450 24.50 -15.89 12.49
C ALA A 450 25.36 -16.77 13.42
N ALA A 451 26.62 -17.02 13.07
CA ALA A 451 27.54 -17.80 13.89
C ALA A 451 27.79 -17.15 15.27
N GLN A 452 27.95 -15.82 15.31
CA GLN A 452 28.14 -15.09 16.57
C GLN A 452 26.88 -15.12 17.45
N ILE A 453 25.67 -14.99 16.87
CA ILE A 453 24.40 -15.04 17.61
C ILE A 453 24.19 -16.43 18.24
N LEU A 454 24.50 -17.50 17.51
CA LEU A 454 24.38 -18.87 18.02
C LEU A 454 25.41 -19.15 19.13
N THR A 455 26.62 -18.60 19.02
CA THR A 455 27.68 -18.80 20.02
C THR A 455 27.47 -17.92 21.26
N HIS A 456 27.00 -16.69 21.08
CA HIS A 456 26.82 -15.67 22.11
C HIS A 456 25.40 -15.07 22.05
N PRO A 457 24.39 -15.69 22.67
CA PRO A 457 23.00 -15.20 22.59
C PRO A 457 22.79 -13.76 23.09
N ASN A 458 23.62 -13.29 24.04
CA ASN A 458 23.63 -11.91 24.51
C ASN A 458 24.06 -10.90 23.42
N PHE A 459 24.83 -11.33 22.42
CA PHE A 459 25.29 -10.47 21.33
C PHE A 459 24.15 -10.09 20.36
N LYS A 460 23.11 -10.92 20.25
CA LYS A 460 21.96 -10.70 19.35
C LYS A 460 21.34 -9.31 19.52
N ALA A 461 21.11 -8.89 20.77
CA ALA A 461 20.50 -7.60 21.06
C ALA A 461 21.38 -6.42 20.61
N LEU A 462 22.70 -6.52 20.74
CA LEU A 462 23.62 -5.49 20.28
C LEU A 462 23.70 -5.45 18.76
N ILE A 463 23.78 -6.60 18.08
CA ILE A 463 23.76 -6.69 16.62
C ILE A 463 22.50 -6.00 16.07
N PHE A 464 21.32 -6.26 16.66
CA PHE A 464 20.08 -5.65 16.19
C PHE A 464 20.10 -4.13 16.35
N LYS A 465 20.61 -3.61 17.48
CA LYS A 465 20.79 -2.16 17.70
C LYS A 465 21.72 -1.54 16.67
N LEU A 466 22.80 -2.23 16.29
CA LEU A 466 23.75 -1.78 15.28
C LEU A 466 23.08 -1.72 13.90
N GLU A 467 22.44 -2.80 13.47
CA GLU A 467 21.79 -2.89 12.16
C GLU A 467 20.68 -1.84 11.99
N ASP A 468 19.89 -1.61 13.04
CA ASP A 468 18.77 -0.67 13.03
C ASP A 468 19.22 0.80 13.08
N ASN A 469 20.52 1.06 13.25
CA ASN A 469 21.04 2.41 13.18
C ASN A 469 20.90 2.97 11.76
N LYS A 470 20.28 4.15 11.64
CA LYS A 470 20.05 4.85 10.37
C LYS A 470 21.30 5.09 9.51
N ASN A 471 22.47 5.08 10.12
CA ASN A 471 23.75 5.29 9.47
C ASN A 471 24.35 3.99 8.89
N PHE A 472 23.99 2.83 9.47
CA PHE A 472 24.52 1.52 9.04
C PHE A 472 23.56 0.77 8.12
N LYS A 473 22.24 0.92 8.33
CA LYS A 473 21.20 0.29 7.49
C LYS A 473 21.48 -1.19 7.20
N GLY A 474 21.83 -1.93 8.25
CA GLY A 474 22.05 -3.38 8.19
C GLY A 474 23.41 -3.83 7.64
N ASN A 475 24.25 -2.94 7.11
CA ASN A 475 25.66 -3.22 6.86
C ASN A 475 26.45 -2.76 8.09
N ILE A 476 26.92 -3.72 8.87
CA ILE A 476 27.66 -3.46 10.10
C ILE A 476 29.05 -4.09 10.08
N THR A 477 29.54 -4.52 8.91
CA THR A 477 30.85 -5.16 8.75
C THR A 477 31.96 -4.33 9.37
N ASN A 478 32.06 -3.03 9.04
CA ASN A 478 33.16 -2.21 9.53
C ASN A 478 33.09 -2.00 11.05
N ILE A 479 31.91 -1.73 11.61
CA ILE A 479 31.79 -1.58 13.07
C ILE A 479 32.06 -2.90 13.80
N LEU A 480 31.72 -4.05 13.23
CA LEU A 480 32.10 -5.37 13.76
C LEU A 480 33.60 -5.64 13.69
N LYS A 481 34.36 -5.03 12.78
CA LYS A 481 35.83 -5.13 12.74
C LYS A 481 36.51 -4.19 13.75
N THR A 482 35.87 -3.06 14.07
CA THR A 482 36.48 -1.94 14.81
C THR A 482 37.15 -2.32 16.15
N PRO A 483 36.60 -3.21 16.99
CA PRO A 483 37.29 -3.63 18.22
C PRO A 483 38.69 -4.22 17.98
N PHE A 484 38.92 -4.79 16.80
CA PHE A 484 40.11 -5.55 16.44
C PHE A 484 41.07 -4.82 15.48
N THR A 485 40.74 -3.58 15.08
CA THR A 485 41.56 -2.76 14.17
C THR A 485 42.16 -1.56 14.89
N ASN A 486 43.36 -1.13 14.50
CA ASN A 486 44.03 0.04 15.11
C ASN A 486 44.29 1.18 14.11
N ASN A 487 44.19 0.91 12.82
CA ASN A 487 44.35 1.86 11.73
C ASN A 487 43.46 1.44 10.54
N GLU A 488 43.36 2.30 9.53
CA GLU A 488 42.52 2.09 8.35
C GLU A 488 42.93 0.84 7.54
N ASP A 489 44.23 0.59 7.32
CA ASP A 489 44.74 -0.59 6.59
C ASP A 489 44.26 -1.92 7.21
N ASP A 490 44.07 -1.96 8.53
CA ASP A 490 43.63 -3.17 9.22
C ASP A 490 42.23 -3.60 8.77
N PHE A 491 41.36 -2.67 8.33
CA PHE A 491 40.00 -3.00 7.86
C PHE A 491 40.02 -3.81 6.57
N GLU A 492 40.97 -3.53 5.67
CA GLU A 492 41.17 -4.28 4.43
C GLU A 492 41.84 -5.63 4.68
N ARG A 493 42.82 -5.68 5.59
CA ARG A 493 43.59 -6.89 5.89
C ARG A 493 42.83 -7.89 6.75
N LEU A 494 41.97 -7.42 7.66
CA LEU A 494 41.23 -8.26 8.59
C LEU A 494 39.98 -8.82 7.90
N ASN A 495 40.00 -10.12 7.63
CA ASN A 495 38.82 -10.83 7.16
C ASN A 495 37.85 -11.11 8.32
N LEU A 496 36.56 -10.88 8.09
CA LEU A 496 35.51 -10.94 9.12
C LEU A 496 35.38 -12.36 9.72
N ASP A 497 35.53 -13.39 8.91
CA ASP A 497 35.47 -14.81 9.28
C ASP A 497 36.59 -15.27 10.23
N LEU A 498 37.67 -14.49 10.35
CA LEU A 498 38.77 -14.77 11.28
C LEU A 498 38.54 -14.18 12.68
N ILE A 499 37.50 -13.34 12.85
CA ILE A 499 37.21 -12.69 14.12
C ILE A 499 36.49 -13.66 15.06
N THR A 500 36.94 -13.72 16.31
CA THR A 500 36.25 -14.45 17.38
C THR A 500 35.87 -13.46 18.48
N TYR A 501 34.56 -13.31 18.72
CA TYR A 501 34.08 -12.51 19.84
C TYR A 501 34.12 -13.29 21.15
N ASN A 502 34.19 -12.55 22.24
CA ASN A 502 34.03 -12.98 23.61
C ASN A 502 33.30 -11.86 24.38
N ASP A 503 32.94 -12.07 25.64
CA ASP A 503 32.18 -11.06 26.40
C ASP A 503 32.90 -9.71 26.50
N GLU A 504 34.24 -9.70 26.57
CA GLU A 504 35.03 -8.46 26.63
C GLU A 504 34.95 -7.65 25.34
N SER A 505 35.14 -8.30 24.19
CA SER A 505 35.05 -7.66 22.87
C SER A 505 33.62 -7.25 22.51
N ILE A 506 32.60 -7.99 22.95
CA ILE A 506 31.19 -7.60 22.81
C ILE A 506 30.93 -6.32 23.62
N ASN A 507 31.37 -6.28 24.87
CA ASN A 507 31.22 -5.08 25.71
C ASN A 507 31.98 -3.89 25.13
N PHE A 508 33.18 -4.10 24.60
CA PHE A 508 33.97 -3.04 23.97
C PHE A 508 33.28 -2.50 22.71
N LEU A 509 32.72 -3.38 21.87
CA LEU A 509 31.90 -2.98 20.72
C LEU A 509 30.69 -2.13 21.14
N GLU A 510 30.00 -2.50 22.22
CA GLU A 510 28.88 -1.71 22.75
C GLU A 510 29.35 -0.30 23.16
N GLN A 511 30.49 -0.20 23.85
CA GLN A 511 31.08 1.09 24.23
C GLN A 511 31.45 1.93 23.01
N ILE A 512 32.09 1.33 21.99
CA ILE A 512 32.42 2.00 20.73
C ILE A 512 31.15 2.53 20.07
N PHE A 513 30.06 1.76 20.07
CA PHE A 513 28.80 2.19 19.51
C PHE A 513 28.15 3.33 20.29
N GLU A 514 28.25 3.35 21.62
CA GLU A 514 27.85 4.51 22.44
C GLU A 514 28.68 5.75 22.08
N GLY A 515 29.99 5.61 21.90
CA GLY A 515 30.87 6.68 21.41
C GLY A 515 30.47 7.18 20.01
N TYR A 516 30.17 6.26 19.11
CA TYR A 516 29.68 6.53 17.76
C TYR A 516 28.38 7.34 17.77
N LYS A 517 27.43 6.98 18.66
CA LYS A 517 26.20 7.75 18.84
C LYS A 517 26.46 9.17 19.33
N VAL A 518 27.50 9.41 20.13
CA VAL A 518 27.86 10.76 20.57
C VAL A 518 28.37 11.60 19.40
N ILE A 519 29.26 11.06 18.56
CA ILE A 519 29.84 11.80 17.43
C ILE A 519 28.83 12.04 16.29
N SER A 520 27.84 11.17 16.13
CA SER A 520 26.84 11.24 15.04
C SER A 520 25.64 12.17 15.29
N LYS A 521 25.45 12.72 16.50
CA LYS A 521 24.25 13.52 16.90
C LYS A 521 23.90 14.69 15.98
N ASP A 522 24.88 15.36 15.38
CA ASP A 522 24.71 16.47 14.43
C ASP A 522 25.28 16.11 13.07
N ASN A 523 25.00 14.90 12.57
CA ASN A 523 25.53 14.39 11.30
C ASN A 523 27.05 14.53 11.20
N PHE A 524 27.76 14.16 12.28
CA PHE A 524 29.23 14.23 12.40
C PHE A 524 29.86 15.61 12.25
N LYS A 525 29.05 16.68 12.10
CA LYS A 525 29.53 18.04 11.79
C LYS A 525 30.57 18.56 12.79
N LYS A 526 30.47 18.14 14.05
CA LYS A 526 31.38 18.56 15.13
C LYS A 526 32.80 18.00 14.98
N ILE A 527 32.94 16.79 14.43
CA ILE A 527 34.24 16.13 14.25
C ILE A 527 34.77 16.26 12.82
N TRP A 528 33.98 16.85 11.91
CA TRP A 528 34.26 16.79 10.47
C TRP A 528 35.62 17.37 10.07
N GLY A 529 36.06 18.42 10.75
CA GLY A 529 37.39 18.98 10.48
C GLY A 529 38.53 18.08 10.94
N ASP A 530 38.33 17.26 11.97
CA ASP A 530 39.30 16.26 12.43
C ASP A 530 39.42 15.08 11.45
N LEU A 531 38.42 14.88 10.60
CA LEU A 531 38.45 13.86 9.53
C LEU A 531 39.26 14.31 8.31
N LEU A 532 39.63 15.59 8.19
CA LEU A 532 40.41 16.11 7.05
C LEU A 532 41.76 15.41 6.85
N ILE A 533 42.33 14.87 7.93
CA ILE A 533 43.65 14.21 7.93
C ILE A 533 43.55 12.68 7.80
N THR A 534 42.36 12.15 7.53
CA THR A 534 42.09 10.72 7.46
C THR A 534 41.84 10.27 6.02
N ASP A 535 41.81 8.96 5.79
CA ASP A 535 41.56 8.36 4.47
C ASP A 535 40.13 8.64 3.96
N LEU A 536 39.26 9.22 4.78
CA LEU A 536 37.97 9.72 4.33
C LEU A 536 38.10 10.74 3.20
N TYR A 537 39.20 11.50 3.18
CA TYR A 537 39.49 12.47 2.13
C TYR A 537 40.59 11.98 1.19
N TYR A 538 40.31 12.04 -0.11
CA TYR A 538 41.28 11.73 -1.16
C TYR A 538 41.55 12.94 -2.05
N GLN A 539 42.83 13.13 -2.37
CA GLN A 539 43.28 14.17 -3.29
C GLN A 539 43.10 13.72 -4.75
N THR A 540 42.60 14.63 -5.59
CA THR A 540 42.52 14.41 -7.04
C THR A 540 43.60 15.21 -7.77
N ASN A 541 44.01 14.73 -8.96
CA ASN A 541 44.97 15.44 -9.83
C ASN A 541 44.47 16.82 -10.29
N TYR A 542 43.15 17.07 -10.23
CA TYR A 542 42.50 18.28 -10.75
C TYR A 542 42.33 19.40 -9.74
N SER A 543 43.26 19.53 -8.79
CA SER A 543 43.24 20.59 -7.77
C SER A 543 42.04 20.52 -6.81
N ARG A 544 41.75 19.31 -6.29
CA ARG A 544 40.62 19.07 -5.38
C ARG A 544 40.97 18.07 -4.29
N LEU A 545 40.33 18.23 -3.13
CA LEU A 545 40.27 17.26 -2.05
C LEU A 545 38.79 16.93 -1.84
N LEU A 546 38.43 15.67 -2.05
CA LEU A 546 37.06 15.18 -1.99
C LEU A 546 36.92 14.20 -0.82
N PHE A 547 35.74 14.10 -0.23
CA PHE A 547 35.45 13.08 0.78
C PHE A 547 34.63 11.94 0.17
N GLU A 548 34.68 10.76 0.79
CA GLU A 548 33.83 9.63 0.41
C GLU A 548 32.35 9.90 0.76
N GLU A 549 31.44 9.74 -0.22
CA GLU A 549 30.03 10.11 -0.04
C GLU A 549 29.30 9.24 0.99
N TYR A 550 29.71 7.98 1.16
CA TYR A 550 29.20 7.03 2.17
C TYR A 550 30.17 6.99 3.36
N TYR A 551 30.15 8.05 4.15
CA TYR A 551 31.14 8.28 5.21
C TYR A 551 30.72 7.72 6.57
N GLU A 552 29.43 7.43 6.77
CA GLU A 552 28.87 7.18 8.08
C GLU A 552 29.43 5.90 8.75
N ASP A 553 29.81 4.91 7.95
CA ASP A 553 30.42 3.65 8.38
C ASP A 553 31.88 3.50 7.90
N PHE A 554 32.47 4.60 7.43
CA PHE A 554 33.83 4.63 6.92
C PHE A 554 34.84 4.34 8.05
N PRO A 555 35.91 3.57 7.80
CA PRO A 555 36.91 3.18 8.80
C PRO A 555 37.39 4.32 9.71
N SER A 556 37.74 5.48 9.14
CA SER A 556 38.22 6.63 9.91
C SER A 556 37.20 7.20 10.89
N VAL A 557 35.90 7.16 10.57
CA VAL A 557 34.82 7.60 11.49
C VAL A 557 34.68 6.62 12.65
N LEU A 558 34.80 5.33 12.37
CA LEU A 558 34.71 4.27 13.38
C LEU A 558 35.95 4.24 14.29
N LEU A 559 37.14 4.45 13.74
CA LEU A 559 38.37 4.61 14.51
C LEU A 559 38.33 5.86 15.40
N PHE A 560 37.78 6.97 14.90
CA PHE A 560 37.54 8.15 15.73
C PHE A 560 36.62 7.81 16.90
N ALA A 561 35.51 7.09 16.66
CA ALA A 561 34.61 6.64 17.71
C ALA A 561 35.29 5.72 18.73
N LYS A 562 36.13 4.79 18.25
CA LYS A 562 36.92 3.88 19.09
C LYS A 562 37.87 4.63 20.01
N HIS A 563 38.75 5.45 19.45
CA HIS A 563 39.75 6.19 20.23
C HIS A 563 39.11 7.23 21.14
N PHE A 564 38.01 7.85 20.71
CA PHE A 564 37.20 8.69 21.58
C PHE A 564 36.70 7.90 22.80
N THR A 565 36.17 6.71 22.59
CA THR A 565 35.67 5.83 23.66
C THR A 565 36.79 5.43 24.62
N GLU A 566 37.93 5.01 24.09
CA GLU A 566 39.13 4.64 24.87
C GLU A 566 39.67 5.80 25.71
N SER A 567 39.54 7.04 25.23
CA SER A 567 40.02 8.23 25.94
C SER A 567 39.28 8.51 27.25
N ASN A 568 38.04 8.02 27.40
CA ASN A 568 37.18 8.20 28.57
C ASN A 568 37.05 9.67 29.04
N ILE A 569 37.07 10.61 28.10
CA ILE A 569 36.86 12.05 28.33
C ILE A 569 35.72 12.58 27.46
N SER A 570 35.23 13.79 27.73
CA SER A 570 34.19 14.42 26.91
C SER A 570 34.68 14.68 25.48
N LEU A 571 33.79 14.57 24.48
CA LEU A 571 34.12 14.77 23.06
C LEU A 571 34.88 16.07 22.78
N ASP A 572 34.50 17.21 23.39
CA ASP A 572 35.21 18.48 23.20
C ASP A 572 36.67 18.42 23.66
N LYS A 573 36.92 17.79 24.81
CA LYS A 573 38.29 17.60 25.33
C LYS A 573 39.09 16.64 24.45
N TYR A 574 38.45 15.59 23.96
CA TYR A 574 39.10 14.62 23.06
C TYR A 574 39.52 15.27 21.74
N ILE A 575 38.63 16.02 21.10
CA ILE A 575 38.93 16.77 19.87
C ILE A 575 40.12 17.71 20.09
N VAL A 576 40.10 18.51 21.16
CA VAL A 576 41.21 19.42 21.48
C VAL A 576 42.51 18.66 21.71
N ALA A 577 42.49 17.58 22.49
CA ALA A 577 43.68 16.77 22.75
C ALA A 577 44.26 16.17 21.45
N ASN A 578 43.41 15.69 20.54
CA ASN A 578 43.83 15.15 19.26
C ASN A 578 44.48 16.22 18.37
N GLN A 579 43.87 17.41 18.30
CA GLN A 579 44.39 18.56 17.55
C GLN A 579 45.72 19.06 18.12
N VAL A 580 45.86 19.11 19.44
CA VAL A 580 47.11 19.46 20.13
C VAL A 580 48.22 18.46 19.78
N ASN A 581 47.93 17.15 19.86
CA ASN A 581 48.88 16.11 19.50
C ASN A 581 49.33 16.21 18.04
N PHE A 582 48.40 16.46 17.12
CA PHE A 582 48.72 16.70 15.72
C PHE A 582 49.67 17.89 15.53
N VAL A 583 49.39 19.04 16.15
CA VAL A 583 50.24 20.24 16.05
C VAL A 583 51.62 20.00 16.66
N LYS A 584 51.71 19.32 17.81
CA LYS A 584 52.99 18.96 18.46
C LYS A 584 53.83 18.07 17.53
N MET A 585 53.25 16.99 17.02
CA MET A 585 53.91 16.10 16.05
C MET A 585 54.37 16.86 14.79
N LEU A 586 53.54 17.77 14.27
CA LEU A 586 53.87 18.52 13.07
C LEU A 586 54.99 19.54 13.31
N THR A 587 55.05 20.13 14.52
CA THR A 587 56.12 21.04 14.95
C THR A 587 57.46 20.32 15.07
N GLU A 588 57.46 19.06 15.50
CA GLU A 588 58.68 18.24 15.53
C GLU A 588 59.18 17.90 14.12
N LYS A 589 58.28 17.74 13.15
CA LYS A 589 58.60 17.40 11.75
C LYS A 589 58.96 18.62 10.89
N ASN A 590 58.42 19.80 11.20
CA ASN A 590 58.54 20.99 10.37
C ASN A 590 58.84 22.24 11.22
N GLU A 591 59.98 22.89 10.97
CA GLU A 591 60.31 24.16 11.63
C GLU A 591 59.38 25.30 11.17
N ASP A 592 59.13 25.39 9.85
CA ASP A 592 58.27 26.39 9.22
C ASP A 592 57.03 25.71 8.61
N PHE A 593 55.85 25.88 9.22
CA PHE A 593 54.60 25.32 8.69
C PHE A 593 54.24 25.85 7.29
N SER A 594 54.77 27.01 6.87
CA SER A 594 54.48 27.56 5.55
C SER A 594 55.08 26.74 4.39
N THR A 595 55.99 25.80 4.66
CA THR A 595 56.57 24.91 3.65
C THR A 595 55.82 23.58 3.50
N ILE A 596 54.81 23.32 4.34
CA ILE A 596 54.01 22.09 4.25
C ILE A 596 53.30 22.04 2.90
N ARG A 597 53.40 20.88 2.21
CA ARG A 597 52.85 20.66 0.86
C ARG A 597 51.69 19.66 0.83
N GLN A 598 51.47 18.89 1.90
CA GLN A 598 50.36 17.95 1.96
C GLN A 598 49.04 18.69 2.21
N VAL A 599 48.08 18.55 1.31
CA VAL A 599 46.87 19.41 1.30
C VAL A 599 45.96 19.16 2.51
N ASN A 600 45.85 17.91 2.94
CA ASN A 600 45.10 17.52 4.13
C ASN A 600 45.70 18.17 5.39
N GLU A 601 47.04 18.15 5.54
CA GLU A 601 47.73 18.85 6.63
C GLU A 601 47.54 20.36 6.56
N GLN A 602 47.62 20.96 5.36
CA GLN A 602 47.39 22.39 5.16
C GLN A 602 45.98 22.80 5.60
N LEU A 603 44.96 22.09 5.12
CA LEU A 603 43.56 22.37 5.44
C LEU A 603 43.23 22.10 6.91
N TYR A 604 43.80 21.04 7.50
CA TYR A 604 43.58 20.72 8.90
C TYR A 604 44.21 21.77 9.83
N LEU A 605 45.42 22.25 9.53
CA LEU A 605 46.02 23.39 10.23
C LEU A 605 45.12 24.63 10.16
N TYR A 606 44.61 24.97 8.97
CA TYR A 606 43.68 26.08 8.80
C TYR A 606 42.38 25.87 9.59
N TYR A 607 41.87 24.65 9.67
CA TYR A 607 40.70 24.31 10.49
C TYR A 607 40.97 24.53 11.98
N ILE A 608 42.09 24.04 12.52
CA ILE A 608 42.44 24.21 13.93
C ILE A 608 42.64 25.70 14.27
N ILE A 609 43.35 26.45 13.41
CA ILE A 609 43.51 27.91 13.58
C ILE A 609 42.13 28.59 13.60
N HIS A 610 41.28 28.27 12.63
CA HIS A 610 39.94 28.83 12.55
C HIS A 610 39.13 28.56 13.82
N ARG A 611 39.12 27.31 14.30
CA ARG A 611 38.35 26.91 15.49
C ARG A 611 38.91 27.47 16.79
N ASN A 612 40.20 27.30 17.05
CA ASN A 612 40.76 27.44 18.39
C ASN A 612 41.59 28.71 18.56
N VAL A 613 42.17 29.25 17.48
CA VAL A 613 42.94 30.50 17.53
C VAL A 613 42.06 31.70 17.21
N TYR A 614 41.14 31.56 16.26
CA TYR A 614 40.20 32.61 15.87
C TYR A 614 38.84 32.51 16.57
N ASN A 615 38.58 31.43 17.31
CA ASN A 615 37.32 31.19 18.02
C ASN A 615 36.09 31.23 17.09
N GLU A 616 36.26 30.77 15.85
CA GLU A 616 35.20 30.71 14.86
C GLU A 616 34.47 29.36 14.91
N SER A 617 33.23 29.32 14.41
CA SER A 617 32.43 28.09 14.33
C SER A 617 32.97 27.12 13.27
N TYR A 618 32.89 25.80 13.49
CA TYR A 618 33.18 24.82 12.43
C TYR A 618 32.28 25.02 11.21
N LYS A 619 31.04 25.50 11.41
CA LYS A 619 30.10 25.81 10.32
C LYS A 619 30.58 26.95 9.41
N SER A 620 31.38 27.90 9.93
CA SER A 620 31.93 28.98 9.11
C SER A 620 33.19 28.59 8.35
N PHE A 621 33.81 27.44 8.70
CA PHE A 621 34.87 26.81 7.91
C PHE A 621 34.26 26.07 6.71
N PHE A 622 33.28 25.21 6.99
CA PHE A 622 32.50 24.47 5.99
C PHE A 622 31.30 25.30 5.51
N LYS A 623 31.57 26.41 4.82
CA LYS A 623 30.55 27.38 4.38
C LYS A 623 29.47 26.70 3.53
N ASN A 624 28.21 27.02 3.82
CA ASN A 624 27.04 26.44 3.16
C ASN A 624 26.94 24.90 3.29
N ASP A 625 27.47 24.32 4.38
CA ASP A 625 27.55 22.87 4.58
C ASP A 625 28.28 22.14 3.43
N ASN A 626 29.29 22.81 2.87
CA ASN A 626 30.15 22.25 1.82
C ASN A 626 31.42 21.64 2.43
N TYR A 627 31.69 20.39 2.07
CA TYR A 627 32.82 19.62 2.62
C TYR A 627 33.91 19.28 1.59
N ASN A 628 33.65 19.46 0.30
CA ASN A 628 34.67 19.31 -0.74
C ASN A 628 35.50 20.58 -0.86
N PHE A 629 36.80 20.42 -1.09
CA PHE A 629 37.71 21.54 -1.33
C PHE A 629 38.19 21.57 -2.78
N GLY A 630 38.16 22.74 -3.38
CA GLY A 630 38.84 23.05 -4.62
C GLY A 630 39.78 24.23 -4.41
N TRP A 631 40.81 24.35 -5.23
CA TRP A 631 41.75 25.44 -5.09
C TRP A 631 42.12 26.11 -6.41
N LEU A 632 42.30 27.42 -6.34
CA LEU A 632 42.46 28.29 -7.49
C LEU A 632 43.69 29.18 -7.36
N LYS A 633 44.14 29.71 -8.50
CA LYS A 633 45.24 30.66 -8.54
C LYS A 633 44.88 31.91 -7.74
N LYS A 634 45.79 32.35 -6.88
CA LYS A 634 45.65 33.56 -6.07
C LYS A 634 45.29 34.79 -6.92
N GLU A 635 44.30 35.53 -6.45
CA GLU A 635 43.85 36.82 -7.00
C GLU A 635 43.97 37.94 -5.95
N THR A 636 43.82 39.20 -6.39
CA THR A 636 43.83 40.37 -5.50
C THR A 636 42.73 40.26 -4.43
N GLY A 637 43.10 40.50 -3.17
CA GLY A 637 42.18 40.38 -2.03
C GLY A 637 42.27 39.04 -1.27
N PHE A 638 43.11 38.11 -1.75
CA PHE A 638 43.34 36.81 -1.11
C PHE A 638 44.83 36.55 -0.86
N LYS A 639 45.13 35.74 0.15
CA LYS A 639 46.49 35.30 0.46
C LYS A 639 46.48 33.86 1.01
N SER A 640 47.42 33.05 0.58
CA SER A 640 47.79 31.81 1.27
C SER A 640 48.87 32.12 2.30
N TYR A 641 48.85 31.41 3.43
CA TYR A 641 49.95 31.39 4.39
C TYR A 641 51.01 30.33 4.07
N PHE A 642 50.70 29.34 3.23
CA PHE A 642 51.67 28.38 2.69
C PHE A 642 52.36 28.94 1.44
N LYS A 643 53.62 28.53 1.22
CA LYS A 643 54.52 29.06 0.18
C LYS A 643 54.83 28.05 -0.93
N GLU A 644 54.92 26.75 -0.63
CA GLU A 644 55.56 25.74 -1.50
C GLU A 644 54.61 24.90 -2.38
N GLY A 645 53.35 25.31 -2.53
CA GLY A 645 52.39 24.58 -3.35
C GLY A 645 51.87 23.31 -2.69
N ILE A 646 51.21 22.47 -3.48
CA ILE A 646 50.59 21.21 -3.05
C ILE A 646 51.30 20.02 -3.70
N SER A 647 51.69 19.04 -2.90
CA SER A 647 52.24 17.75 -3.35
C SER A 647 51.23 17.04 -4.26
N GLU A 648 51.71 16.37 -5.31
CA GLU A 648 50.84 15.58 -6.21
C GLU A 648 49.72 16.40 -6.90
N CYS A 649 49.92 17.72 -7.02
CA CYS A 649 49.04 18.61 -7.77
C CYS A 649 49.75 19.12 -9.04
N GLU A 650 49.16 18.87 -10.21
CA GLU A 650 49.74 19.28 -11.50
C GLU A 650 49.85 20.80 -11.63
N TYR A 651 48.81 21.53 -11.22
CA TYR A 651 48.67 22.97 -11.50
C TYR A 651 49.31 23.88 -10.44
N PHE A 652 49.48 23.39 -9.21
CA PHE A 652 49.92 24.19 -8.07
C PHE A 652 51.08 23.53 -7.30
N SER A 653 51.99 22.89 -8.04
CA SER A 653 53.13 22.16 -7.46
C SER A 653 54.14 23.06 -6.74
N ASN A 654 54.29 24.33 -7.15
CA ASN A 654 55.36 25.22 -6.67
C ASN A 654 54.86 26.48 -5.94
N VAL A 655 53.58 26.82 -6.08
CA VAL A 655 53.01 28.05 -5.51
C VAL A 655 51.67 27.69 -4.91
N ASN A 656 51.47 28.04 -3.63
CA ASN A 656 50.24 27.66 -2.95
C ASN A 656 49.02 28.38 -3.53
N PRO A 657 47.92 27.65 -3.78
CA PRO A 657 46.68 28.21 -4.27
C PRO A 657 45.87 28.83 -3.12
N ILE A 658 44.64 29.24 -3.43
CA ILE A 658 43.62 29.66 -2.45
C ILE A 658 42.54 28.59 -2.39
N PHE A 659 42.17 28.14 -1.19
CA PHE A 659 41.18 27.10 -0.96
C PHE A 659 39.76 27.65 -0.93
N GLN A 660 38.83 26.86 -1.45
CA GLN A 660 37.41 27.13 -1.44
C GLN A 660 36.61 25.85 -1.21
N VAL A 661 35.48 25.98 -0.51
CA VAL A 661 34.53 24.87 -0.31
C VAL A 661 33.46 24.83 -1.40
N TYR A 662 33.02 23.64 -1.78
CA TYR A 662 32.00 23.41 -2.81
C TYR A 662 31.02 22.27 -2.45
N ASN A 663 29.77 22.37 -2.94
CA ASN A 663 28.71 21.40 -2.67
C ASN A 663 28.89 20.10 -3.46
N HIS A 664 29.33 20.20 -4.71
CA HIS A 664 29.62 19.09 -5.61
C HIS A 664 31.04 19.19 -6.13
N GLN A 665 31.43 18.23 -6.98
CA GLN A 665 32.68 18.28 -7.73
C GLN A 665 32.88 19.68 -8.35
N PHE A 666 34.02 20.30 -8.06
CA PHE A 666 34.40 21.61 -8.58
C PHE A 666 34.62 21.56 -10.11
N ARG A 667 33.54 21.64 -10.91
CA ARG A 667 33.58 21.41 -12.38
C ARG A 667 33.93 22.64 -13.21
N TYR A 668 33.60 23.84 -12.73
CA TYR A 668 33.78 25.08 -13.49
C TYR A 668 34.64 26.09 -12.73
N ASN A 669 35.70 26.57 -13.37
CA ASN A 669 36.53 27.65 -12.84
C ASN A 669 35.81 28.99 -13.04
N LEU A 670 35.02 29.39 -12.05
CA LEU A 670 34.35 30.71 -12.00
C LEU A 670 35.21 31.77 -11.30
N GLY A 671 36.50 31.51 -11.06
CA GLY A 671 37.38 32.36 -10.26
C GLY A 671 37.13 32.26 -8.75
N ILE A 672 37.89 33.03 -7.96
CA ILE A 672 37.79 33.00 -6.51
C ILE A 672 36.49 33.66 -6.05
N ASN A 673 35.71 32.94 -5.25
CA ASN A 673 34.48 33.43 -4.62
C ASN A 673 34.67 33.54 -3.11
N LYS A 674 34.66 34.78 -2.60
CA LYS A 674 34.82 35.10 -1.17
C LYS A 674 33.84 34.36 -0.24
N ASN A 675 32.63 34.05 -0.72
CA ASN A 675 31.62 33.33 0.06
C ASN A 675 31.95 31.84 0.21
N ASN A 676 32.89 31.31 -0.57
CA ASN A 676 33.36 29.93 -0.52
C ASN A 676 34.81 29.83 -0.03
N THR A 677 35.60 30.92 -0.12
CA THR A 677 37.01 30.95 0.34
C THR A 677 37.12 30.86 1.86
N LEU A 678 38.15 30.18 2.36
CA LEU A 678 38.42 30.12 3.80
C LEU A 678 38.70 31.52 4.37
N ASN A 679 38.13 31.83 5.54
CA ASN A 679 38.23 33.16 6.14
C ASN A 679 39.68 33.59 6.37
N ILE A 680 40.54 32.65 6.77
CA ILE A 680 41.97 32.87 6.99
C ILE A 680 42.67 33.41 5.72
N GLU A 681 42.22 33.01 4.54
CA GLU A 681 42.83 33.42 3.27
C GLU A 681 42.25 34.71 2.68
N THR A 682 41.20 35.26 3.29
CA THR A 682 40.63 36.54 2.87
C THR A 682 41.38 37.71 3.51
N VAL A 683 41.82 38.67 2.72
CA VAL A 683 42.52 39.86 3.25
C VAL A 683 41.48 40.81 3.86
N VAL A 684 41.26 40.71 5.17
CA VAL A 684 40.46 41.67 5.94
C VAL A 684 41.39 42.69 6.59
N SER A 685 41.06 43.97 6.49
CA SER A 685 41.80 45.07 7.12
C SER A 685 41.71 44.96 8.65
N GLY A 686 42.75 44.42 9.27
CA GLY A 686 42.93 44.41 10.73
C GLY A 686 43.00 43.02 11.36
N LYS A 687 44.22 42.44 11.37
CA LYS A 687 44.84 41.54 12.37
C LYS A 687 45.91 40.69 11.68
N ILE A 688 47.13 41.22 11.56
CA ILE A 688 48.30 40.44 11.15
C ILE A 688 49.04 40.04 12.44
N ARG A 689 48.73 38.85 12.92
CA ARG A 689 49.64 38.04 13.75
C ARG A 689 49.89 36.76 12.96
N ASP A 690 51.10 36.22 13.04
CA ASP A 690 51.45 34.96 12.38
C ASP A 690 50.56 33.83 12.91
N PRO A 691 49.66 33.24 12.09
CA PRO A 691 48.75 32.21 12.57
C PRO A 691 49.48 30.91 12.91
N PHE A 692 50.62 30.62 12.29
CA PHE A 692 51.37 29.39 12.54
C PHE A 692 52.09 29.45 13.89
N GLU A 693 52.63 30.59 14.28
CA GLU A 693 53.17 30.76 15.64
C GLU A 693 52.06 30.70 16.70
N LYS A 694 50.89 31.28 16.43
CA LYS A 694 49.76 31.21 17.37
C LYS A 694 49.21 29.81 17.61
N ILE A 695 49.13 28.96 16.57
CA ILE A 695 48.67 27.58 16.76
C ILE A 695 49.69 26.76 17.53
N LYS A 696 51.01 27.04 17.37
CA LYS A 696 52.06 26.45 18.20
C LYS A 696 51.91 26.89 19.66
N ASP A 697 51.76 28.19 19.93
CA ASP A 697 51.52 28.72 21.27
C ASP A 697 50.28 28.08 21.90
N TRP A 698 49.17 28.04 21.17
CA TRP A 698 47.93 27.40 21.60
C TRP A 698 48.13 25.92 21.97
N ALA A 699 48.91 25.17 21.18
CA ALA A 699 49.21 23.78 21.45
C ALA A 699 50.16 23.58 22.64
N ILE A 700 50.97 24.58 23.02
CA ILE A 700 51.80 24.55 24.23
C ILE A 700 50.95 24.84 25.48
N GLU A 701 49.96 25.73 25.35
CA GLU A 701 49.05 26.13 26.44
C GLU A 701 48.00 25.04 26.80
N ASN A 702 47.78 24.07 25.91
CA ASN A 702 46.81 22.98 26.06
C ASN A 702 47.48 21.60 26.01
#